data_AF-A0A955M8I4-F1
#
_entry.id   AF-A0A955M8I4-F1
#
_cell.length_a   1.000
_cell.length_b   1.000
_cell.length_c   1.000
_cell.angle_alpha   90.00
_cell.angle_beta   90.00
_cell.angle_gamma   90.00
#
_symmetry.space_group_name_H-M   'P 1'
#
loop_
_entity.id
_entity.type
_entity.pdbx_description
1 polymer ?
#
loop_
_entity_poly.entity_id
_entity_poly.type
_entity_poly.pdbx_seq_one_letter_code
_entity_poly.pdbx_strand_id
1 'polypeptide(L)'
;MIRFKQLFVCFLLAALLGGQTVPAESVSNYRDYIIKATLALEDEDFPAALSLLKAAHFADPRQREPFDLLEQLPAFNNYRRSLRHYFDMATAYYMRGDYRNARFFYAAAHHVDPSVPGVQKLIHHVDLVRRGEVAPLTDERSLRQYGDTLHVEAEPVQVSAIRAEHVTGRTYTVDHPPEVDEILAKYRNDSESLERERQRKIDAARQEVARRPNDISRIIQSQQLKQQAVRTLTTGAQPPTQYRQTGYPQTAGRSIPVPPPSDVGPEEAVTSEPESAATRRRQIQTEKREDQRGGAGGDKEVIRTAAVIRLDDELWARQPGSILEIEFGESLVLEGEGVKRFLIINPEVSSAERESTDRVRITMNRRGTTIFHIWDERGRWTFNLKGVIPTTHAAVGQQAGDAFERHATPFRVSYSNNWGSFYLGDSPDNLDRQNLSFTQWVGIYGDTPYGFLDASANFFRFADSTENTGRTLGLSNANLGPFEDFSIRGWDASKRFSDLSLPGRFFRGALFDSFALDRKVQFSYLKGQDRAVFLQTSQGVSEVRKSYIEGARLVLFPEDELQFAFNYARGHGAERPRFLNDKVFSVEVKNRFGEVDTHLEVAYDEHNFGTLLLTDYQEGDARLRVNLRDLQDGFTTISSRPADSGEVGGNIIFDYRPENRQLTTNLDLYRDREQKNPDDPDNINIDLGTVYTQKLGRGYSWSNSFFFSHTPQLISPRLSIRWNTSLSKTFRIIFDRDLSTYVTLSGQLSRFDKSPASEYDRYGVGAGIRIPLIDRLSFFANYEQSYVEVKQPRERNEPNVMSMGVSYARNFGKKLSGRASVSYRNEENTEGRFSFLAGSDTIRSSIGISYRPVPQVEVFLDGSLRNVLSEAATQPAYNDADVRLGMRTDWETMFRWDPTATVRGTVYKDFNRNEIQDPGEPGVEGIVVRIGNSTVTTGPRGTYRGTARAKKIKTGLDFGSLPQGYSLQSYLMKDIAVRQGETYVIDYGFVIRSGVYGVFFEDVNGNKQYEANEPTIARALMRLDGSEVAAADFEGVYQFYDVAPGDHILTIDVNALPREFLPTIRLKNKITVQEGRTYMFHVPLKRSVK
;
A
#
# COMPACT_ATOMS: atom_id res chain seq x y z
N MET A 1 -21.33 -39.18 -13.47
CA MET A 1 -21.33 -37.93 -12.69
C MET A 1 -20.13 -37.76 -11.76
N ILE A 2 -19.81 -38.69 -10.83
CA ILE A 2 -18.58 -38.60 -9.99
C ILE A 2 -17.30 -38.61 -10.84
N ARG A 3 -17.24 -39.45 -11.88
CA ARG A 3 -16.12 -39.48 -12.84
C ARG A 3 -15.98 -38.22 -13.70
N PHE A 4 -17.07 -37.48 -13.96
CA PHE A 4 -17.02 -36.23 -14.74
C PHE A 4 -16.64 -35.03 -13.87
N LYS A 5 -17.09 -35.00 -12.60
CA LYS A 5 -16.61 -34.04 -11.59
C LYS A 5 -15.12 -34.25 -11.26
N GLN A 6 -14.67 -35.51 -11.17
CA GLN A 6 -13.25 -35.84 -10.99
C GLN A 6 -12.42 -35.49 -12.23
N LEU A 7 -12.85 -35.85 -13.44
CA LEU A 7 -12.12 -35.49 -14.66
C LEU A 7 -12.05 -33.98 -14.90
N PHE A 8 -13.10 -33.21 -14.61
CA PHE A 8 -13.11 -31.76 -14.82
C PHE A 8 -12.28 -31.00 -13.77
N VAL A 9 -12.29 -31.44 -12.51
CA VAL A 9 -11.41 -30.91 -11.45
C VAL A 9 -9.95 -31.33 -11.69
N CYS A 10 -9.68 -32.55 -12.17
CA CYS A 10 -8.34 -32.96 -12.60
C CYS A 10 -7.87 -32.19 -13.86
N PHE A 11 -8.77 -31.80 -14.77
CA PHE A 11 -8.42 -31.01 -15.96
C PHE A 11 -8.12 -29.54 -15.61
N LEU A 12 -8.87 -28.94 -14.68
CA LEU A 12 -8.60 -27.59 -14.16
C LEU A 12 -7.33 -27.54 -13.29
N LEU A 13 -7.07 -28.56 -12.46
CA LEU A 13 -5.83 -28.68 -11.69
C LEU A 13 -4.62 -28.99 -12.60
N ALA A 14 -4.79 -29.78 -13.66
CA ALA A 14 -3.75 -30.00 -14.67
C ALA A 14 -3.42 -28.72 -15.45
N ALA A 15 -4.40 -27.84 -15.69
CA ALA A 15 -4.16 -26.53 -16.30
C ALA A 15 -3.47 -25.54 -15.34
N LEU A 16 -3.76 -25.61 -14.03
CA LEU A 16 -3.15 -24.76 -13.00
C LEU A 16 -1.76 -25.24 -12.52
N LEU A 17 -1.41 -26.51 -12.73
CA LEU A 17 -0.15 -27.13 -12.26
C LEU A 17 0.77 -27.61 -13.40
N GLY A 18 0.58 -27.14 -14.63
CA GLY A 18 1.45 -27.50 -15.75
C GLY A 18 1.40 -28.97 -16.16
N GLY A 19 0.25 -29.65 -16.02
CA GLY A 19 -0.03 -30.93 -16.66
C GLY A 19 -0.01 -32.20 -15.80
N GLN A 20 -0.04 -32.12 -14.46
CA GLN A 20 -0.13 -33.33 -13.62
C GLN A 20 -1.52 -33.53 -12.97
N THR A 21 -1.98 -34.79 -12.89
CA THR A 21 -3.31 -35.18 -12.38
C THR A 21 -3.24 -35.67 -10.92
N VAL A 22 -4.05 -35.09 -10.04
CA VAL A 22 -4.14 -35.47 -8.61
C VAL A 22 -5.26 -36.52 -8.37
N PRO A 23 -5.03 -37.63 -7.64
CA PRO A 23 -6.06 -38.63 -7.31
C PRO A 23 -7.11 -38.15 -6.30
N ALA A 24 -8.34 -38.65 -6.40
CA ALA A 24 -9.46 -38.28 -5.52
C ALA A 24 -9.30 -38.68 -4.04
N GLU A 25 -8.44 -39.65 -3.71
CA GLU A 25 -8.12 -40.05 -2.33
C GLU A 25 -7.35 -38.96 -1.57
N SER A 26 -6.52 -38.17 -2.26
CA SER A 26 -5.73 -37.09 -1.65
C SER A 26 -6.62 -35.95 -1.12
N VAL A 27 -7.77 -35.68 -1.77
CA VAL A 27 -8.76 -34.68 -1.33
C VAL A 27 -9.53 -35.13 -0.09
N SER A 28 -9.81 -36.44 0.04
CA SER A 28 -10.46 -37.01 1.22
C SER A 28 -9.56 -36.94 2.46
N ASN A 29 -8.27 -37.22 2.30
CA ASN A 29 -7.29 -37.14 3.38
C ASN A 29 -7.07 -35.70 3.84
N TYR A 30 -7.00 -34.74 2.90
CA TYR A 30 -6.91 -33.31 3.20
C TYR A 30 -8.10 -32.80 4.03
N ARG A 31 -9.32 -33.23 3.67
CA ARG A 31 -10.54 -32.90 4.43
C ARG A 31 -10.48 -33.45 5.87
N ASP A 32 -10.00 -34.66 6.06
CA ASP A 32 -9.94 -35.32 7.37
C ASP A 32 -8.89 -34.68 8.30
N TYR A 33 -7.72 -34.30 7.75
CA TYR A 33 -6.71 -33.53 8.50
C TYR A 33 -7.18 -32.13 8.89
N ILE A 34 -7.93 -31.44 8.01
CA ILE A 34 -8.49 -30.13 8.33
C ILE A 34 -9.58 -30.24 9.40
N ILE A 35 -10.46 -31.24 9.34
CA ILE A 35 -11.48 -31.47 10.38
C ILE A 35 -10.81 -31.74 11.73
N LYS A 36 -9.77 -32.58 11.77
CA LYS A 36 -9.04 -32.89 13.01
C LYS A 36 -8.22 -31.71 13.53
N ALA A 37 -7.61 -30.92 12.65
CA ALA A 37 -6.93 -29.68 13.04
C ALA A 37 -7.93 -28.66 13.61
N THR A 38 -9.14 -28.60 13.05
CA THR A 38 -10.22 -27.74 13.53
C THR A 38 -10.69 -28.18 14.91
N LEU A 39 -10.85 -29.49 15.15
CA LEU A 39 -11.17 -30.04 16.47
C LEU A 39 -10.06 -29.77 17.49
N ALA A 40 -8.78 -29.90 17.11
CA ALA A 40 -7.65 -29.55 17.98
C ALA A 40 -7.60 -28.04 18.31
N LEU A 41 -8.03 -27.17 17.38
CA LEU A 41 -8.19 -25.73 17.65
C LEU A 41 -9.37 -25.44 18.58
N GLU A 42 -10.46 -26.23 18.53
CA GLU A 42 -11.57 -26.12 19.48
C GLU A 42 -11.15 -26.47 20.91
N ASP A 43 -10.18 -27.37 21.07
CA ASP A 43 -9.61 -27.78 22.36
C ASP A 43 -8.41 -26.94 22.82
N GLU A 44 -8.11 -25.82 22.13
CA GLU A 44 -6.95 -24.95 22.37
C GLU A 44 -5.57 -25.65 22.24
N ASP A 45 -5.50 -26.79 21.56
CA ASP A 45 -4.27 -27.57 21.32
C ASP A 45 -3.60 -27.13 20.01
N PHE A 46 -3.08 -25.89 20.02
CA PHE A 46 -2.41 -25.25 18.88
C PHE A 46 -1.23 -26.07 18.31
N PRO A 47 -0.37 -26.74 19.11
CA PRO A 47 0.68 -27.60 18.58
C PRO A 47 0.15 -28.82 17.81
N ALA A 48 -0.92 -29.45 18.30
CA ALA A 48 -1.56 -30.57 17.59
C ALA A 48 -2.23 -30.11 16.30
N ALA A 49 -2.94 -28.97 16.33
CA ALA A 49 -3.54 -28.37 15.14
C ALA A 49 -2.48 -28.02 14.09
N LEU A 50 -1.35 -27.43 14.49
CA LEU A 50 -0.26 -27.07 13.60
C LEU A 50 0.41 -28.32 13.00
N SER A 51 0.57 -29.39 13.77
CA SER A 51 1.13 -30.66 13.30
C SER A 51 0.18 -31.37 12.31
N LEU A 52 -1.13 -31.32 12.55
CA LEU A 52 -2.15 -31.86 11.64
C LEU A 52 -2.26 -31.06 10.34
N LEU A 53 -2.13 -29.72 10.41
CA LEU A 53 -2.07 -28.85 9.22
C LEU A 53 -0.78 -29.07 8.41
N LYS A 54 0.35 -29.31 9.08
CA LYS A 54 1.60 -29.73 8.42
C LYS A 54 1.44 -31.10 7.77
N ALA A 55 0.79 -32.06 8.42
CA ALA A 55 0.52 -33.38 7.84
C ALA A 55 -0.43 -33.32 6.63
N ALA A 56 -1.41 -32.42 6.63
CA ALA A 56 -2.28 -32.16 5.48
C ALA A 56 -1.50 -31.74 4.22
N HIS A 57 -0.34 -31.10 4.41
CA HIS A 57 0.57 -30.68 3.34
C HIS A 57 1.41 -31.84 2.76
N PHE A 58 1.65 -32.92 3.52
CA PHE A 58 2.51 -34.05 3.12
C PHE A 58 1.76 -35.26 2.52
N ALA A 59 0.43 -35.21 2.42
CA ALA A 59 -0.39 -36.35 2.00
C ALA A 59 -0.47 -36.61 0.47
N ASP A 60 0.43 -36.04 -0.35
CA ASP A 60 0.57 -36.35 -1.79
C ASP A 60 1.90 -37.08 -2.11
N PRO A 61 1.88 -38.41 -2.30
CA PRO A 61 3.08 -39.19 -2.63
C PRO A 61 3.63 -38.96 -4.05
N ARG A 62 2.99 -38.14 -4.90
CA ARG A 62 3.43 -37.88 -6.29
C ARG A 62 4.03 -36.49 -6.51
N GLN A 63 4.10 -35.63 -5.49
CA GLN A 63 4.78 -34.33 -5.58
C GLN A 63 6.22 -34.37 -5.06
N ARG A 64 7.02 -35.34 -5.52
CA ARG A 64 8.48 -35.28 -5.32
C ARG A 64 9.21 -34.39 -6.34
N GLU A 65 8.57 -34.01 -7.45
CA GLU A 65 9.23 -33.26 -8.53
C GLU A 65 9.06 -31.72 -8.56
N PRO A 66 8.24 -31.05 -7.72
CA PRO A 66 8.27 -29.58 -7.67
C PRO A 66 9.46 -28.99 -6.87
N PHE A 67 10.34 -29.81 -6.27
CA PHE A 67 11.52 -29.33 -5.57
C PHE A 67 12.78 -29.23 -6.44
N ASP A 68 12.86 -29.95 -7.56
CA ASP A 68 14.01 -29.87 -8.47
C ASP A 68 14.01 -28.58 -9.33
N LEU A 69 12.85 -27.91 -9.44
CA LEU A 69 12.75 -26.56 -10.02
C LEU A 69 12.82 -25.43 -8.97
N LEU A 70 12.68 -25.74 -7.68
CA LEU A 70 12.90 -24.80 -6.58
C LEU A 70 14.40 -24.59 -6.28
N GLU A 71 15.27 -25.52 -6.69
CA GLU A 71 16.73 -25.34 -6.61
C GLU A 71 17.26 -24.19 -7.50
N GLN A 72 16.47 -23.73 -8.46
CA GLN A 72 16.86 -22.68 -9.42
C GLN A 72 16.33 -21.28 -9.05
N LEU A 73 15.57 -21.12 -7.96
CA LEU A 73 15.07 -19.82 -7.52
C LEU A 73 16.07 -19.04 -6.65
N PRO A 74 16.23 -17.71 -6.86
CA PRO A 74 17.12 -16.85 -6.06
C PRO A 74 16.87 -16.87 -4.54
N ALA A 75 15.67 -17.23 -4.09
CA ALA A 75 15.32 -17.36 -2.68
C ALA A 75 16.02 -18.55 -1.98
N PHE A 76 16.32 -19.63 -2.71
CA PHE A 76 17.01 -20.81 -2.15
C PHE A 76 18.50 -20.54 -1.90
N ASN A 77 19.10 -19.60 -2.64
CA ASN A 77 20.45 -19.10 -2.37
C ASN A 77 20.53 -18.34 -1.03
N ASN A 78 19.46 -17.69 -0.60
CA ASN A 78 19.39 -17.02 0.71
C ASN A 78 19.15 -18.02 1.86
N TYR A 79 18.40 -19.10 1.61
CA TYR A 79 18.25 -20.23 2.53
C TYR A 79 19.59 -20.98 2.74
N ARG A 80 20.28 -21.35 1.65
CA ARG A 80 21.63 -21.98 1.71
C ARG A 80 22.69 -21.06 2.30
N ARG A 81 22.65 -19.74 2.03
CA ARG A 81 23.54 -18.75 2.68
C ARG A 81 23.30 -18.66 4.17
N SER A 82 22.04 -18.65 4.62
CA SER A 82 21.71 -18.53 6.04
C SER A 82 22.13 -19.78 6.82
N LEU A 83 21.84 -20.98 6.30
CA LEU A 83 22.33 -22.24 6.88
C LEU A 83 23.85 -22.31 6.93
N ARG A 84 24.53 -21.98 5.82
CA ARG A 84 25.99 -21.96 5.76
C ARG A 84 26.57 -20.94 6.74
N HIS A 85 25.98 -19.75 6.83
CA HIS A 85 26.40 -18.71 7.77
C HIS A 85 26.29 -19.17 9.24
N TYR A 86 25.19 -19.80 9.62
CA TYR A 86 25.04 -20.34 10.99
C TYR A 86 26.02 -21.49 11.27
N PHE A 87 26.28 -22.36 10.29
CA PHE A 87 27.28 -23.42 10.42
C PHE A 87 28.72 -22.92 10.52
N ASP A 88 29.10 -21.96 9.68
CA ASP A 88 30.45 -21.39 9.67
C ASP A 88 30.69 -20.58 10.96
N MET A 89 29.67 -19.85 11.45
CA MET A 89 29.69 -19.20 12.76
C MET A 89 29.82 -20.22 13.89
N ALA A 90 29.00 -21.28 13.91
CA ALA A 90 29.06 -22.33 14.92
C ALA A 90 30.44 -23.01 14.97
N THR A 91 31.01 -23.28 13.80
CA THR A 91 32.33 -23.89 13.64
C THR A 91 33.45 -22.96 14.08
N ALA A 92 33.37 -21.67 13.75
CA ALA A 92 34.33 -20.66 14.19
C ALA A 92 34.32 -20.47 15.71
N TYR A 93 33.15 -20.46 16.35
CA TYR A 93 33.04 -20.41 17.81
C TYR A 93 33.56 -21.71 18.45
N TYR A 94 33.27 -22.87 17.86
CA TYR A 94 33.78 -24.15 18.34
C TYR A 94 35.31 -24.20 18.32
N MET A 95 35.95 -23.75 17.22
CA MET A 95 37.42 -23.72 17.08
C MET A 95 38.10 -22.72 18.02
N ARG A 96 37.39 -21.68 18.45
CA ARG A 96 37.87 -20.70 19.44
C ARG A 96 37.66 -21.13 20.88
N GLY A 97 37.08 -22.31 21.11
CA GLY A 97 36.77 -22.82 22.45
C GLY A 97 35.50 -22.23 23.08
N ASP A 98 34.70 -21.48 22.32
CA ASP A 98 33.44 -20.87 22.78
C ASP A 98 32.26 -21.81 22.51
N TYR A 99 32.19 -22.87 23.31
CA TYR A 99 31.19 -23.94 23.14
C TYR A 99 29.75 -23.49 23.42
N ARG A 100 29.56 -22.39 24.15
CA ARG A 100 28.23 -21.84 24.43
C ARG A 100 27.62 -21.23 23.17
N ASN A 101 28.40 -20.41 22.46
CA ASN A 101 27.96 -19.80 21.21
C ASN A 101 27.96 -20.81 20.06
N ALA A 102 28.91 -21.74 20.02
CA ALA A 102 28.89 -22.84 19.06
C ALA A 102 27.58 -23.65 19.14
N ARG A 103 27.14 -24.03 20.35
CA ARG A 103 25.87 -24.74 20.56
C ARG A 103 24.66 -23.91 20.14
N PHE A 104 24.66 -22.61 20.45
CA PHE A 104 23.58 -21.70 20.04
C PHE A 104 23.44 -21.66 18.52
N PHE A 105 24.55 -21.50 17.78
CA PHE A 105 24.52 -21.42 16.32
C PHE A 105 24.24 -22.77 15.65
N TYR A 106 24.68 -23.91 16.21
CA TYR A 106 24.23 -25.22 15.73
C TYR A 106 22.73 -25.44 16.00
N ALA A 107 22.20 -24.99 17.14
CA ALA A 107 20.77 -25.05 17.42
C ALA A 107 19.96 -24.12 16.50
N ALA A 108 20.49 -22.94 16.17
CA ALA A 108 19.90 -22.05 15.18
C ALA A 108 19.90 -22.69 13.78
N ALA A 109 21.00 -23.32 13.36
CA ALA A 109 21.06 -24.07 12.11
C ALA A 109 20.05 -25.22 12.07
N HIS A 110 19.90 -25.98 13.16
CA HIS A 110 18.88 -27.03 13.30
C HIS A 110 17.44 -26.48 13.32
N HIS A 111 17.24 -25.26 13.82
CA HIS A 111 15.93 -24.62 13.82
C HIS A 111 15.55 -24.11 12.43
N VAL A 112 16.54 -23.65 11.65
CA VAL A 112 16.38 -23.27 10.24
C VAL A 112 16.09 -24.48 9.36
N ASP A 113 16.78 -25.61 9.59
CA ASP A 113 16.50 -26.87 8.89
C ASP A 113 16.74 -28.09 9.79
N PRO A 114 15.66 -28.68 10.35
CA PRO A 114 15.74 -29.88 11.16
C PRO A 114 16.15 -31.13 10.38
N SER A 115 16.08 -31.09 9.04
CA SER A 115 16.35 -32.24 8.18
C SER A 115 17.83 -32.40 7.83
N VAL A 116 18.70 -31.41 8.15
CA VAL A 116 20.14 -31.49 7.92
C VAL A 116 20.75 -32.60 8.79
N PRO A 117 21.19 -33.72 8.18
CA PRO A 117 21.76 -34.83 8.92
C PRO A 117 22.98 -34.35 9.72
N GLY A 118 23.06 -34.73 11.00
CA GLY A 118 24.24 -34.52 11.84
C GLY A 118 24.35 -33.19 12.60
N VAL A 119 23.46 -32.21 12.41
CA VAL A 119 23.43 -31.00 13.28
C VAL A 119 23.10 -31.37 14.73
N GLN A 120 22.13 -32.26 14.95
CA GLN A 120 21.84 -32.75 16.31
C GLN A 120 23.03 -33.48 16.93
N LYS A 121 23.80 -34.23 16.12
CA LYS A 121 25.04 -34.87 16.59
C LYS A 121 26.07 -33.82 17.03
N LEU A 122 26.21 -32.74 16.26
CA LEU A 122 27.10 -31.63 16.61
C LEU A 122 26.64 -30.89 17.88
N ILE A 123 25.34 -30.58 18.03
CA ILE A 123 24.80 -29.97 19.26
C ILE A 123 25.10 -30.86 20.46
N HIS A 124 24.83 -32.16 20.34
CA HIS A 124 25.10 -33.13 21.39
C HIS A 124 26.60 -33.20 21.74
N HIS A 125 27.46 -33.22 20.73
CA HIS A 125 28.91 -33.23 20.91
C HIS A 125 29.42 -31.95 21.59
N VAL A 126 28.92 -30.77 21.20
CA VAL A 126 29.27 -29.50 21.87
C VAL A 126 28.82 -29.52 23.34
N ASP A 127 27.65 -30.08 23.63
CA ASP A 127 27.18 -30.24 25.02
C ASP A 127 28.07 -31.17 25.84
N LEU A 128 28.56 -32.27 25.26
CA LEU A 128 29.49 -33.19 25.92
C LEU A 128 30.88 -32.54 26.15
N VAL A 129 31.41 -31.81 25.16
CA VAL A 129 32.68 -31.07 25.29
C VAL A 129 32.58 -29.98 26.36
N ARG A 130 31.45 -29.26 26.42
CA ARG A 130 31.19 -28.23 27.44
C ARG A 130 31.14 -28.83 28.86
N ARG A 131 30.68 -30.08 29.00
CA ARG A 131 30.66 -30.81 30.27
C ARG A 131 32.00 -31.50 30.60
N GLY A 132 32.99 -31.44 29.70
CA GLY A 132 34.30 -32.08 29.88
C GLY A 132 34.26 -33.61 29.74
N GLU A 133 33.20 -34.16 29.15
CA GLU A 133 32.98 -35.61 29.02
C GLU A 133 33.72 -36.20 27.81
N VAL A 134 34.05 -35.37 26.82
CA VAL A 134 34.87 -35.73 25.65
C VAL A 134 35.79 -34.57 25.26
N ALA A 135 36.94 -34.90 24.69
CA ALA A 135 37.87 -33.92 24.16
C ALA A 135 37.30 -33.21 22.92
N PRO A 136 37.55 -31.89 22.76
CA PRO A 136 37.14 -31.16 21.57
C PRO A 136 37.87 -31.66 20.31
N LEU A 137 37.18 -31.64 19.18
CA LEU A 137 37.78 -31.90 17.88
C LEU A 137 38.71 -30.74 17.51
N THR A 138 39.92 -31.06 17.06
CA THR A 138 41.02 -30.09 16.90
C THR A 138 41.06 -29.38 15.55
N ASP A 139 40.26 -29.83 14.59
CA ASP A 139 40.24 -29.28 13.24
C ASP A 139 38.85 -29.33 12.60
N GLU A 140 38.61 -28.39 11.69
CA GLU A 140 37.31 -28.18 11.05
C GLU A 140 36.87 -29.34 10.17
N ARG A 141 37.83 -30.07 9.59
CA ARG A 141 37.53 -31.22 8.74
C ARG A 141 36.95 -32.36 9.58
N SER A 142 37.54 -32.63 10.74
CA SER A 142 37.02 -33.60 11.71
C SER A 142 35.64 -33.21 12.23
N LEU A 143 35.40 -31.92 12.47
CA LEU A 143 34.09 -31.40 12.91
C LEU A 143 33.00 -31.59 11.85
N ARG A 144 33.30 -31.25 10.59
CA ARG A 144 32.39 -31.43 9.44
C ARG A 144 32.13 -32.90 9.14
N GLN A 145 33.14 -33.77 9.33
CA GLN A 145 33.00 -35.21 9.17
C GLN A 145 32.16 -35.84 10.29
N TYR A 146 32.27 -35.33 11.53
CA TYR A 146 31.43 -35.78 12.65
C TYR A 146 29.95 -35.43 12.46
N GLY A 147 29.67 -34.34 11.75
CA GLY A 147 28.32 -33.86 11.42
C GLY A 147 27.72 -34.39 10.11
N ASP A 148 28.34 -35.35 9.41
CA ASP A 148 27.83 -35.93 8.14
C ASP A 148 27.42 -34.89 7.05
N THR A 149 27.99 -33.68 7.03
CA THR A 149 27.63 -32.63 6.05
C THR A 149 28.35 -32.83 4.70
N LEU A 150 27.61 -33.01 3.60
CA LEU A 150 28.15 -33.22 2.24
C LEU A 150 28.63 -31.92 1.57
N HIS A 151 29.74 -32.06 0.83
CA HIS A 151 30.48 -31.07 0.06
C HIS A 151 29.61 -30.22 -0.90
N VAL A 152 29.78 -28.90 -0.85
CA VAL A 152 29.29 -27.96 -1.88
C VAL A 152 30.50 -27.40 -2.63
N GLU A 153 30.79 -27.94 -3.82
CA GLU A 153 31.77 -27.39 -4.77
C GLU A 153 31.07 -26.81 -6.03
N ALA A 154 31.79 -25.93 -6.73
CA ALA A 154 31.33 -24.90 -7.67
C ALA A 154 31.00 -25.37 -9.12
N GLU A 155 30.30 -24.50 -9.87
CA GLU A 155 29.77 -24.51 -11.28
C GLU A 155 30.70 -25.07 -12.42
N PRO A 156 30.29 -25.26 -13.73
CA PRO A 156 29.09 -24.80 -14.48
C PRO A 156 28.40 -25.83 -15.45
N VAL A 157 27.30 -25.37 -16.08
CA VAL A 157 26.33 -26.05 -16.98
C VAL A 157 26.94 -26.76 -18.21
N GLN A 158 26.47 -28.00 -18.50
CA GLN A 158 26.27 -28.52 -19.87
C GLN A 158 25.11 -29.54 -19.97
N VAL A 159 24.29 -29.37 -21.01
CA VAL A 159 23.17 -30.23 -21.42
C VAL A 159 23.70 -31.49 -22.12
N SER A 160 23.24 -32.69 -21.75
CA SER A 160 23.11 -33.81 -22.70
C SER A 160 22.11 -34.87 -22.22
N ALA A 161 21.34 -35.39 -23.17
CA ALA A 161 20.23 -36.33 -23.05
C ALA A 161 20.64 -37.74 -22.58
N ILE A 162 19.71 -38.53 -22.02
CA ILE A 162 19.60 -40.00 -22.23
C ILE A 162 18.18 -40.51 -21.85
N ARG A 163 17.80 -41.57 -22.56
CA ARG A 163 16.53 -42.30 -22.69
C ARG A 163 15.93 -42.93 -21.42
N ALA A 164 14.63 -43.18 -21.53
CA ALA A 164 13.78 -44.00 -20.68
C ALA A 164 14.20 -45.48 -20.61
N GLU A 165 13.96 -46.12 -19.45
CA GLU A 165 13.61 -47.54 -19.34
C GLU A 165 12.76 -47.80 -18.08
N HIS A 166 11.73 -48.64 -18.24
CA HIS A 166 10.74 -49.06 -17.24
C HIS A 166 11.34 -50.06 -16.23
N VAL A 167 11.03 -49.93 -14.93
CA VAL A 167 10.86 -51.07 -14.00
C VAL A 167 9.73 -50.80 -13.01
N THR A 168 8.86 -51.78 -12.90
CA THR A 168 7.61 -51.88 -12.15
C THR A 168 7.76 -52.03 -10.63
N GLY A 169 6.80 -51.46 -9.88
CA GLY A 169 6.18 -52.08 -8.71
C GLY A 169 6.88 -51.90 -7.36
N ARG A 170 6.40 -50.94 -6.54
CA ARG A 170 6.40 -51.02 -5.07
C ARG A 170 5.39 -50.04 -4.48
N THR A 171 4.49 -50.57 -3.65
CA THR A 171 3.60 -49.82 -2.74
C THR A 171 4.46 -49.21 -1.64
N TYR A 172 4.35 -47.90 -1.39
CA TYR A 172 4.96 -47.22 -0.25
C TYR A 172 3.87 -46.90 0.77
N THR A 173 4.02 -47.43 1.99
CA THR A 173 3.35 -46.91 3.19
C THR A 173 4.00 -45.58 3.58
N VAL A 174 3.16 -44.58 3.88
CA VAL A 174 3.61 -43.27 4.38
C VAL A 174 3.89 -43.44 5.86
N ASP A 175 5.16 -43.53 6.24
CA ASP A 175 5.55 -43.48 7.66
C ASP A 175 5.42 -42.04 8.15
N HIS A 176 4.54 -41.83 9.13
CA HIS A 176 4.37 -40.56 9.82
C HIS A 176 5.28 -40.52 11.06
N PRO A 177 5.65 -39.34 11.59
CA PRO A 177 6.36 -39.25 12.87
C PRO A 177 5.55 -39.90 14.00
N PRO A 178 6.18 -40.57 14.99
CA PRO A 178 5.46 -41.28 16.07
C PRO A 178 4.47 -40.39 16.85
N GLU A 179 4.75 -39.09 16.94
CA GLU A 179 3.90 -38.09 17.60
C GLU A 179 2.57 -37.88 16.85
N VAL A 180 2.58 -37.99 15.51
CA VAL A 180 1.38 -37.89 14.67
C VAL A 180 0.53 -39.15 14.81
N ASP A 181 1.15 -40.33 14.92
CA ASP A 181 0.42 -41.58 15.15
C ASP A 181 -0.25 -41.62 16.53
N GLU A 182 0.39 -41.04 17.54
CA GLU A 182 -0.16 -40.94 18.90
C GLU A 182 -1.38 -39.98 18.94
N ILE A 183 -1.29 -38.83 18.24
CA ILE A 183 -2.39 -37.88 18.04
C ILE A 183 -3.53 -38.53 17.24
N LEU A 184 -3.21 -39.23 16.14
CA LEU A 184 -4.20 -39.92 15.31
C LEU A 184 -4.88 -41.06 16.08
N ALA A 185 -4.15 -41.79 16.93
CA ALA A 185 -4.70 -42.84 17.78
C ALA A 185 -5.63 -42.29 18.87
N LYS A 186 -5.27 -41.16 19.49
CA LYS A 186 -6.10 -40.44 20.47
C LYS A 186 -7.47 -40.07 19.87
N TYR A 187 -7.49 -39.44 18.69
CA TYR A 187 -8.73 -38.96 18.07
C TYR A 187 -9.49 -40.01 17.24
N ARG A 188 -8.86 -41.14 16.88
CA ARG A 188 -9.55 -42.28 16.22
C ARG A 188 -10.48 -43.02 17.19
N ASN A 189 -10.09 -43.13 18.46
CA ASN A 189 -10.93 -43.77 19.48
C ASN A 189 -12.19 -42.93 19.79
N ASP A 190 -12.09 -41.60 19.75
CA ASP A 190 -13.22 -40.71 20.00
C ASP A 190 -14.23 -40.71 18.84
N SER A 191 -13.78 -40.72 17.58
CA SER A 191 -14.69 -40.80 16.42
C SER A 191 -15.40 -42.15 16.30
N GLU A 192 -14.71 -43.26 16.61
CA GLU A 192 -15.35 -44.58 16.67
C GLU A 192 -16.35 -44.68 17.84
N SER A 193 -16.10 -44.00 18.96
CA SER A 193 -17.04 -43.97 20.09
C SER A 193 -18.31 -43.20 19.74
N LEU A 194 -18.18 -42.07 19.04
CA LEU A 194 -19.29 -41.24 18.57
C LEU A 194 -20.12 -41.94 17.49
N GLU A 195 -19.49 -42.66 16.56
CA GLU A 195 -20.21 -43.41 15.53
C GLU A 195 -20.94 -44.63 16.12
N ARG A 196 -20.37 -45.31 17.13
CA ARG A 196 -21.03 -46.38 17.88
C ARG A 196 -22.19 -45.86 18.73
N GLU A 197 -22.06 -44.69 19.34
CA GLU A 197 -23.15 -44.06 20.11
C GLU A 197 -24.28 -43.58 19.19
N ARG A 198 -23.93 -42.99 18.04
CA ARG A 198 -24.87 -42.59 16.99
C ARG A 198 -25.63 -43.80 16.44
N GLN A 199 -24.94 -44.90 16.14
CA GLN A 199 -25.56 -46.12 15.64
C GLN A 199 -26.47 -46.76 16.68
N ARG A 200 -26.08 -46.78 17.97
CA ARG A 200 -26.95 -47.21 19.08
C ARG A 200 -28.20 -46.35 19.21
N LYS A 201 -28.10 -45.03 19.07
CA LYS A 201 -29.26 -44.12 19.11
C LYS A 201 -30.17 -44.31 17.90
N ILE A 202 -29.62 -44.56 16.71
CA ILE A 202 -30.39 -44.87 15.49
C ILE A 202 -31.12 -46.22 15.63
N ASP A 203 -30.46 -47.24 16.16
CA ASP A 203 -31.06 -48.57 16.32
C ASP A 203 -32.10 -48.59 17.45
N ALA A 204 -31.89 -47.83 18.54
CA ALA A 204 -32.88 -47.60 19.57
C ALA A 204 -34.11 -46.85 19.01
N ALA A 205 -33.90 -45.81 18.21
CA ALA A 205 -35.00 -45.08 17.56
C ALA A 205 -35.78 -45.97 16.56
N ARG A 206 -35.09 -46.85 15.83
CA ARG A 206 -35.74 -47.82 14.92
C ARG A 206 -36.55 -48.87 15.68
N GLN A 207 -36.07 -49.36 16.83
CA GLN A 207 -36.82 -50.28 17.68
C GLN A 207 -38.02 -49.61 18.37
N GLU A 208 -37.92 -48.33 18.74
CA GLU A 208 -39.02 -47.54 19.30
C GLU A 208 -40.14 -47.34 18.25
N VAL A 209 -39.76 -47.04 16.99
CA VAL A 209 -40.68 -46.89 15.85
C VAL A 209 -41.36 -48.22 15.48
N ALA A 210 -40.67 -49.36 15.61
CA ALA A 210 -41.23 -50.68 15.35
C ALA A 210 -42.23 -51.17 16.41
N ARG A 211 -42.16 -50.65 17.65
CA ARG A 211 -43.01 -51.08 18.78
C ARG A 211 -44.35 -50.35 18.89
N ARG A 212 -44.59 -49.27 18.13
CA ARG A 212 -45.83 -48.49 18.19
C ARG A 212 -46.44 -48.19 16.81
N PRO A 213 -46.82 -49.21 16.03
CA PRO A 213 -47.46 -48.99 14.72
C PRO A 213 -48.79 -48.23 14.81
N ASN A 214 -49.50 -48.31 15.94
CA ASN A 214 -50.81 -47.69 16.12
C ASN A 214 -50.79 -46.18 16.49
N ASP A 215 -49.63 -45.61 16.82
CA ASP A 215 -49.49 -44.15 17.03
C ASP A 215 -49.26 -43.38 15.72
N ILE A 216 -48.74 -44.05 14.68
CA ILE A 216 -48.53 -43.44 13.36
C ILE A 216 -49.88 -43.13 12.70
N SER A 217 -50.90 -43.98 12.85
CA SER A 217 -52.26 -43.70 12.34
C SER A 217 -52.92 -42.50 13.05
N ARG A 218 -52.63 -42.29 14.35
CA ARG A 218 -53.11 -41.11 15.09
C ARG A 218 -52.36 -39.83 14.71
N ILE A 219 -51.05 -39.93 14.46
CA ILE A 219 -50.25 -38.79 13.99
C ILE A 219 -50.67 -38.40 12.56
N ILE A 220 -50.90 -39.36 11.67
CA ILE A 220 -51.42 -39.12 10.31
C ILE A 220 -52.84 -38.50 10.36
N GLN A 221 -53.73 -39.00 11.22
CA GLN A 221 -55.05 -38.36 11.42
C GLN A 221 -54.93 -36.95 12.00
N SER A 222 -54.01 -36.70 12.93
CA SER A 222 -53.80 -35.36 13.50
C SER A 222 -53.20 -34.37 12.49
N GLN A 223 -52.34 -34.86 11.58
CA GLN A 223 -51.77 -34.09 10.47
C GLN A 223 -52.80 -33.85 9.37
N GLN A 224 -53.67 -34.80 9.07
CA GLN A 224 -54.80 -34.62 8.14
C GLN A 224 -55.86 -33.67 8.71
N LEU A 225 -56.16 -33.71 10.01
CA LEU A 225 -57.03 -32.74 10.68
C LEU A 225 -56.40 -31.33 10.73
N LYS A 226 -55.07 -31.22 10.92
CA LYS A 226 -54.34 -29.96 10.79
C LYS A 226 -54.32 -29.45 9.36
N GLN A 227 -54.17 -30.31 8.35
CA GLN A 227 -54.23 -29.92 6.94
C GLN A 227 -55.65 -29.55 6.49
N GLN A 228 -56.69 -30.18 7.06
CA GLN A 228 -58.08 -29.79 6.83
C GLN A 228 -58.39 -28.44 7.52
N ALA A 229 -57.93 -28.22 8.76
CA ALA A 229 -58.06 -26.93 9.42
C ALA A 229 -57.29 -25.81 8.68
N VAL A 230 -56.10 -26.11 8.14
CA VAL A 230 -55.34 -25.19 7.28
C VAL A 230 -56.07 -24.95 5.96
N ARG A 231 -56.72 -25.96 5.36
CA ARG A 231 -57.55 -25.78 4.14
C ARG A 231 -58.79 -24.93 4.38
N THR A 232 -59.48 -25.07 5.53
CA THR A 232 -60.60 -24.19 5.88
C THR A 232 -60.15 -22.75 6.18
N LEU A 233 -58.91 -22.57 6.64
CA LEU A 233 -58.28 -21.26 6.83
C LEU A 233 -57.68 -20.66 5.54
N THR A 234 -57.41 -21.45 4.49
CA THR A 234 -56.87 -20.97 3.20
C THR A 234 -57.92 -20.75 2.11
N THR A 235 -59.18 -21.16 2.31
CA THR A 235 -60.29 -20.79 1.39
C THR A 235 -60.89 -19.39 1.67
N GLY A 236 -60.30 -18.60 2.56
CA GLY A 236 -60.74 -17.23 2.88
C GLY A 236 -59.74 -16.11 2.57
N ALA A 237 -58.56 -16.38 2.00
CA ALA A 237 -57.53 -15.37 1.80
C ALA A 237 -57.10 -15.25 0.32
N GLN A 238 -57.63 -14.24 -0.37
CA GLN A 238 -57.02 -13.67 -1.57
C GLN A 238 -55.71 -12.93 -1.20
N PRO A 239 -54.69 -12.90 -2.07
CA PRO A 239 -53.42 -12.21 -1.81
C PRO A 239 -53.58 -10.68 -1.83
N PRO A 240 -52.88 -9.92 -0.95
CA PRO A 240 -53.00 -8.47 -0.90
C PRO A 240 -52.17 -7.80 -1.99
N THR A 241 -52.86 -7.34 -3.02
CA THR A 241 -52.49 -6.19 -3.84
C THR A 241 -53.04 -4.92 -3.17
N GLN A 242 -52.31 -3.80 -3.28
CA GLN A 242 -52.68 -2.42 -2.86
C GLN A 242 -52.48 -2.06 -1.38
N TYR A 243 -51.48 -1.20 -1.12
CA TYR A 243 -51.43 -0.36 0.09
C TYR A 243 -52.49 0.73 -0.04
N ARG A 244 -53.68 0.45 0.51
CA ARG A 244 -54.73 1.44 0.73
C ARG A 244 -54.48 2.07 2.10
N GLN A 245 -54.17 3.37 2.13
CA GLN A 245 -54.21 4.16 3.36
C GLN A 245 -55.61 4.06 3.98
N THR A 246 -55.69 3.57 5.22
CA THR A 246 -56.90 3.63 6.04
C THR A 246 -56.59 4.53 7.23
N GLY A 247 -57.33 5.64 7.30
CA GLY A 247 -57.24 6.63 8.36
C GLY A 247 -57.77 6.11 9.70
N TYR A 248 -57.32 6.77 10.77
CA TYR A 248 -57.87 6.67 12.13
C TYR A 248 -57.86 8.09 12.76
N PRO A 249 -58.63 8.32 13.84
CA PRO A 249 -59.71 9.30 13.87
C PRO A 249 -59.28 10.70 14.30
N GLN A 250 -60.08 11.68 13.88
CA GLN A 250 -60.03 13.07 14.32
C GLN A 250 -60.23 13.19 15.84
N THR A 251 -59.28 13.84 16.51
CA THR A 251 -59.53 14.53 17.78
C THR A 251 -59.33 16.02 17.58
N ALA A 252 -60.42 16.76 17.75
CA ALA A 252 -60.50 18.21 17.64
C ALA A 252 -59.66 18.91 18.73
N GLY A 253 -58.96 19.98 18.36
CA GLY A 253 -58.17 20.77 19.30
C GLY A 253 -57.66 22.11 18.74
N ARG A 254 -58.56 23.10 18.73
CA ARG A 254 -58.36 24.57 18.78
C ARG A 254 -57.14 25.22 18.10
N SER A 255 -57.45 26.00 17.07
CA SER A 255 -56.65 27.06 16.45
C SER A 255 -56.31 28.24 17.39
N ILE A 256 -55.08 28.75 17.30
CA ILE A 256 -54.71 30.10 17.73
C ILE A 256 -54.08 30.82 16.52
N PRO A 257 -54.55 32.02 16.12
CA PRO A 257 -53.98 32.76 15.01
C PRO A 257 -52.80 33.64 15.47
N VAL A 258 -51.73 33.70 14.68
CA VAL A 258 -50.63 34.67 14.83
C VAL A 258 -50.62 35.58 13.58
N PRO A 259 -50.40 36.90 13.71
CA PRO A 259 -50.75 37.92 12.71
C PRO A 259 -49.69 38.07 11.60
N PRO A 260 -50.01 38.80 10.50
CA PRO A 260 -49.08 39.01 9.40
C PRO A 260 -47.99 40.04 9.73
N PRO A 261 -46.81 39.98 9.08
CA PRO A 261 -45.78 41.00 9.24
C PRO A 261 -46.16 42.30 8.53
N SER A 262 -45.93 43.41 9.23
CA SER A 262 -46.08 44.79 8.78
C SER A 262 -44.95 45.24 7.86
N ASP A 263 -45.33 45.93 6.78
CA ASP A 263 -44.48 46.76 5.93
C ASP A 263 -43.75 47.86 6.72
N VAL A 264 -42.48 48.12 6.38
CA VAL A 264 -41.89 49.47 6.43
C VAL A 264 -40.97 49.64 5.21
N GLY A 265 -41.23 50.73 4.48
CA GLY A 265 -40.52 51.16 3.27
C GLY A 265 -39.19 51.90 3.51
N PRO A 266 -38.68 52.62 2.48
CA PRO A 266 -37.26 52.81 2.21
C PRO A 266 -36.73 54.22 2.55
N GLU A 267 -35.41 54.34 2.74
CA GLU A 267 -34.58 55.57 2.71
C GLU A 267 -33.14 55.13 3.08
N GLU A 268 -32.02 55.74 2.70
CA GLU A 268 -31.60 56.66 1.65
C GLU A 268 -30.05 56.58 1.62
N ALA A 269 -29.46 57.15 0.57
CA ALA A 269 -28.06 57.03 0.18
C ALA A 269 -27.03 57.67 1.14
N VAL A 270 -25.82 57.08 1.21
CA VAL A 270 -24.57 57.83 1.39
C VAL A 270 -23.48 57.24 0.49
N THR A 271 -22.93 58.12 -0.34
CA THR A 271 -21.85 57.94 -1.31
C THR A 271 -20.47 57.82 -0.65
N SER A 272 -19.61 56.96 -1.19
CA SER A 272 -18.17 57.26 -1.34
C SER A 272 -17.53 56.30 -2.36
N GLU A 273 -17.06 56.84 -3.46
CA GLU A 273 -16.22 56.16 -4.46
C GLU A 273 -14.88 55.70 -3.87
N PRO A 274 -14.29 54.61 -4.39
CA PRO A 274 -12.84 54.47 -4.40
C PRO A 274 -12.30 54.37 -5.83
N GLU A 275 -11.20 55.10 -6.04
CA GLU A 275 -10.39 55.09 -7.24
C GLU A 275 -9.81 53.71 -7.57
N SER A 276 -9.76 53.46 -8.87
CA SER A 276 -9.33 52.25 -9.54
C SER A 276 -7.81 52.02 -9.50
N ALA A 277 -7.41 50.79 -9.18
CA ALA A 277 -6.12 50.23 -9.61
C ALA A 277 -6.39 49.03 -10.54
N ALA A 278 -6.11 49.23 -11.82
CA ALA A 278 -6.23 48.22 -12.86
C ALA A 278 -4.85 47.82 -13.41
N THR A 279 -4.69 46.51 -13.59
CA THR A 279 -3.95 45.84 -14.67
C THR A 279 -2.46 45.52 -14.50
N ARG A 280 -2.24 44.25 -14.12
CA ARG A 280 -1.30 43.24 -14.68
C ARG A 280 -0.34 43.70 -15.80
N ARG A 281 0.95 43.31 -15.67
CA ARG A 281 1.57 42.21 -16.45
C ARG A 281 3.02 41.91 -16.00
N ARG A 282 3.37 40.63 -16.15
CA ARG A 282 4.68 40.00 -15.90
C ARG A 282 5.80 40.63 -16.72
N GLN A 283 7.00 40.69 -16.15
CA GLN A 283 8.22 40.28 -16.85
C GLN A 283 9.29 39.79 -15.85
N ILE A 284 9.91 38.68 -16.24
CA ILE A 284 11.03 38.00 -15.60
C ILE A 284 12.29 38.73 -16.07
N GLN A 285 13.16 39.17 -15.15
CA GLN A 285 14.54 39.50 -15.48
C GLN A 285 15.47 39.23 -14.30
N THR A 286 16.40 38.34 -14.56
CA THR A 286 17.56 37.96 -13.75
C THR A 286 18.59 39.08 -13.88
N GLU A 287 18.97 39.76 -12.79
CA GLU A 287 20.07 40.72 -12.80
C GLU A 287 21.29 40.20 -12.03
N LYS A 288 22.37 40.04 -12.79
CA LYS A 288 23.77 40.02 -12.34
C LYS A 288 24.09 41.33 -11.62
N ARG A 289 24.78 41.27 -10.48
CA ARG A 289 25.58 42.38 -9.96
C ARG A 289 27.05 42.09 -10.24
N GLU A 290 27.63 42.92 -11.10
CA GLU A 290 29.07 43.20 -11.14
C GLU A 290 29.41 44.13 -9.97
N ASP A 291 30.47 43.81 -9.24
CA ASP A 291 31.17 44.78 -8.39
C ASP A 291 32.56 45.02 -9.02
N GLN A 292 32.78 46.25 -9.48
CA GLN A 292 34.06 46.75 -9.94
C GLN A 292 34.84 47.33 -8.76
N ARG A 293 36.08 46.88 -8.56
CA ARG A 293 37.17 47.72 -7.99
C ARG A 293 38.44 47.47 -8.80
N GLY A 294 38.86 48.49 -9.53
CA GLY A 294 40.17 48.54 -10.17
C GLY A 294 41.26 48.98 -9.19
N GLY A 295 42.46 48.46 -9.41
CA GLY A 295 43.71 48.88 -8.77
C GLY A 295 44.88 48.08 -9.35
N ALA A 296 45.68 48.73 -10.21
CA ALA A 296 46.77 48.13 -10.95
C ALA A 296 47.94 47.70 -10.05
N GLY A 297 48.24 46.41 -10.08
CA GLY A 297 49.52 45.77 -9.79
C GLY A 297 49.61 44.57 -10.72
N GLY A 298 50.76 44.34 -11.35
CA GLY A 298 50.93 43.21 -12.28
C GLY A 298 50.92 41.88 -11.54
N ASP A 299 49.74 41.39 -11.18
CA ASP A 299 49.53 40.11 -10.53
C ASP A 299 49.20 39.04 -11.58
N LYS A 300 49.91 37.91 -11.49
CA LYS A 300 49.64 36.71 -12.28
C LYS A 300 48.20 36.28 -12.00
N GLU A 301 47.33 36.40 -12.99
CA GLU A 301 45.91 36.06 -12.82
C GLU A 301 45.76 34.54 -12.69
N VAL A 302 45.06 34.13 -11.63
CA VAL A 302 44.90 32.73 -11.24
C VAL A 302 43.55 32.21 -11.77
N ILE A 303 43.58 31.23 -12.67
CA ILE A 303 42.34 30.62 -13.19
C ILE A 303 41.87 29.54 -12.20
N ARG A 304 40.71 29.75 -11.58
CA ARG A 304 40.08 28.80 -10.65
C ARG A 304 38.83 28.18 -11.25
N THR A 305 38.72 26.84 -11.17
CA THR A 305 37.45 26.08 -11.29
C THR A 305 36.64 26.31 -12.58
N ALA A 306 37.18 25.89 -13.73
CA ALA A 306 36.38 25.46 -14.88
C ALA A 306 36.73 23.99 -15.17
N ALA A 307 35.76 23.10 -15.40
CA ALA A 307 36.04 21.68 -15.64
C ALA A 307 36.78 21.43 -16.98
N VAL A 308 36.67 22.37 -17.94
CA VAL A 308 37.33 22.31 -19.26
C VAL A 308 37.86 23.70 -19.64
N ILE A 309 39.12 23.81 -20.04
CA ILE A 309 39.75 25.02 -20.57
C ILE A 309 40.17 24.78 -22.03
N ARG A 310 39.81 25.69 -22.93
CA ARG A 310 40.21 25.63 -24.34
C ARG A 310 41.52 26.37 -24.59
N LEU A 311 42.37 25.81 -25.43
CA LEU A 311 43.63 26.40 -25.88
C LEU A 311 43.36 27.33 -27.07
N ASP A 312 43.02 28.58 -26.76
CA ASP A 312 42.66 29.61 -27.75
C ASP A 312 43.71 30.73 -27.85
N ASP A 313 43.52 31.64 -28.82
CA ASP A 313 44.46 32.74 -29.10
C ASP A 313 44.62 33.69 -27.90
N GLU A 314 43.59 33.81 -27.06
CA GLU A 314 43.62 34.66 -25.87
C GLU A 314 44.51 34.08 -24.78
N LEU A 315 44.47 32.76 -24.58
CA LEU A 315 45.35 32.04 -23.67
C LEU A 315 46.79 31.96 -24.20
N TRP A 316 46.98 31.90 -25.53
CA TRP A 316 48.29 31.86 -26.18
C TRP A 316 49.11 33.13 -25.91
N ALA A 317 48.47 34.30 -25.97
CA ALA A 317 49.11 35.59 -25.72
C ALA A 317 49.65 35.75 -24.28
N ARG A 318 49.25 34.89 -23.34
CA ARG A 318 49.56 34.99 -21.90
C ARG A 318 50.66 34.01 -21.43
N GLN A 319 51.16 33.17 -22.33
CA GLN A 319 52.21 32.22 -21.99
C GLN A 319 53.60 32.85 -21.88
N PRO A 320 54.50 32.31 -21.03
CA PRO A 320 54.36 31.12 -20.18
C PRO A 320 53.84 31.39 -18.75
N GLY A 321 53.15 32.53 -18.52
CA GLY A 321 52.82 33.01 -17.18
C GLY A 321 51.56 32.44 -16.52
N SER A 322 50.78 31.62 -17.21
CA SER A 322 49.46 31.16 -16.76
C SER A 322 49.55 30.12 -15.63
N ILE A 323 48.88 30.39 -14.51
CA ILE A 323 48.76 29.48 -13.36
C ILE A 323 47.37 28.83 -13.38
N LEU A 324 47.33 27.49 -13.37
CA LEU A 324 46.12 26.69 -13.29
C LEU A 324 46.01 26.11 -11.87
N GLU A 325 45.03 26.55 -11.10
CA GLU A 325 44.74 26.01 -9.76
C GLU A 325 43.70 24.90 -9.85
N ILE A 326 44.05 23.69 -9.39
CA ILE A 326 43.19 22.51 -9.39
C ILE A 326 43.11 21.97 -7.95
N GLU A 327 41.90 21.69 -7.48
CA GLU A 327 41.67 21.14 -6.15
C GLU A 327 42.13 19.68 -6.04
N PHE A 328 42.61 19.27 -4.87
CA PHE A 328 43.05 17.89 -4.63
C PHE A 328 41.88 16.90 -4.82
N GLY A 329 42.05 15.89 -5.67
CA GLY A 329 41.03 14.90 -6.01
C GLY A 329 40.10 15.30 -7.16
N GLU A 330 40.15 16.55 -7.61
CA GLU A 330 39.45 17.04 -8.80
C GLU A 330 40.35 17.04 -10.03
N SER A 331 39.75 17.13 -11.22
CA SER A 331 40.47 17.11 -12.49
C SER A 331 40.03 18.23 -13.43
N LEU A 332 40.98 18.70 -14.24
CA LEU A 332 40.84 19.78 -15.21
C LEU A 332 41.14 19.25 -16.60
N VAL A 333 40.27 19.49 -17.58
CA VAL A 333 40.52 19.10 -18.97
C VAL A 333 41.03 20.28 -19.79
N LEU A 334 42.13 20.09 -20.52
CA LEU A 334 42.59 21.02 -21.55
C LEU A 334 42.16 20.53 -22.94
N GLU A 335 41.54 21.40 -23.72
CA GLU A 335 41.05 21.11 -25.08
C GLU A 335 41.80 21.98 -26.11
N GLY A 336 42.59 21.36 -27.00
CA GLY A 336 43.35 22.02 -28.07
C GLY A 336 43.27 21.29 -29.41
N GLU A 337 43.75 21.90 -30.49
CA GLU A 337 43.60 21.36 -31.85
C GLU A 337 44.71 20.35 -32.20
N GLY A 338 44.39 19.07 -32.27
CA GLY A 338 45.31 18.01 -32.70
C GLY A 338 46.49 17.82 -31.74
N VAL A 339 46.21 17.56 -30.46
CA VAL A 339 47.26 17.39 -29.44
C VAL A 339 48.22 16.28 -29.88
N LYS A 340 49.50 16.60 -30.05
CA LYS A 340 50.54 15.65 -30.49
C LYS A 340 51.18 14.93 -29.32
N ARG A 341 51.46 15.64 -28.23
CA ARG A 341 52.07 15.09 -27.00
C ARG A 341 51.88 16.04 -25.82
N PHE A 342 52.08 15.53 -24.61
CA PHE A 342 52.13 16.33 -23.38
C PHE A 342 53.21 15.77 -22.44
N LEU A 343 53.64 16.60 -21.50
CA LEU A 343 54.66 16.27 -20.51
C LEU A 343 54.32 16.94 -19.18
N ILE A 344 54.28 16.15 -18.11
CA ILE A 344 54.32 16.64 -16.74
C ILE A 344 55.75 16.55 -16.25
N ILE A 345 56.28 17.64 -15.70
CA ILE A 345 57.65 17.68 -15.18
C ILE A 345 57.77 16.87 -13.87
N ASN A 346 56.75 16.89 -13.03
CA ASN A 346 56.73 16.14 -11.77
C ASN A 346 55.44 15.27 -11.63
N PRO A 347 55.46 14.01 -12.09
CA PRO A 347 54.28 13.14 -12.12
C PRO A 347 53.79 12.69 -10.74
N GLU A 348 54.59 12.92 -9.68
CA GLU A 348 54.16 12.65 -8.30
C GLU A 348 53.17 13.70 -7.78
N VAL A 349 53.21 14.91 -8.35
CA VAL A 349 52.37 16.05 -7.94
C VAL A 349 51.06 16.07 -8.75
N SER A 350 51.12 15.79 -10.05
CA SER A 350 49.96 15.69 -10.93
C SER A 350 50.10 14.53 -11.92
N SER A 351 48.98 13.99 -12.38
CA SER A 351 48.94 13.05 -13.50
C SER A 351 48.12 13.65 -14.63
N ALA A 352 48.41 13.23 -15.87
CA ALA A 352 47.63 13.62 -17.03
C ALA A 352 47.40 12.42 -17.92
N GLU A 353 46.18 12.33 -18.44
CA GLU A 353 45.75 11.29 -19.36
C GLU A 353 45.09 11.92 -20.59
N ARG A 354 45.32 11.32 -21.75
CA ARG A 354 44.65 11.74 -22.97
C ARG A 354 43.24 11.17 -22.98
N GLU A 355 42.23 12.04 -23.06
CA GLU A 355 40.84 11.60 -23.22
C GLU A 355 40.45 11.44 -24.69
N SER A 356 40.97 12.30 -25.58
CA SER A 356 40.72 12.23 -27.01
C SER A 356 41.90 12.81 -27.82
N THR A 357 41.79 12.86 -29.15
CA THR A 357 42.79 13.52 -30.02
C THR A 357 43.09 14.96 -29.61
N ASP A 358 42.09 15.63 -29.02
CA ASP A 358 42.09 17.07 -28.77
C ASP A 358 42.03 17.40 -27.27
N ARG A 359 41.84 16.41 -26.39
CA ARG A 359 41.62 16.62 -24.95
C ARG A 359 42.60 15.85 -24.07
N VAL A 360 43.14 16.55 -23.08
CA VAL A 360 44.00 15.98 -22.04
C VAL A 360 43.46 16.36 -20.67
N ARG A 361 43.10 15.36 -19.85
CA ARG A 361 42.68 15.54 -18.46
C ARG A 361 43.92 15.59 -17.56
N ILE A 362 43.92 16.51 -16.62
CA ILE A 362 44.97 16.72 -15.62
C ILE A 362 44.33 16.56 -14.24
N THR A 363 44.91 15.72 -13.40
CA THR A 363 44.45 15.45 -12.04
C THR A 363 45.57 15.78 -11.05
N MET A 364 45.25 16.50 -9.97
CA MET A 364 46.21 16.78 -8.92
C MET A 364 46.21 15.65 -7.90
N ASN A 365 47.36 14.96 -7.81
CA ASN A 365 47.51 13.79 -6.97
C ASN A 365 47.93 14.15 -5.55
N ARG A 366 48.56 15.31 -5.35
CA ARG A 366 49.13 15.81 -4.10
C ARG A 366 49.17 17.34 -4.12
N ARG A 367 49.24 17.98 -2.94
CA ARG A 367 49.51 19.42 -2.84
C ARG A 367 50.93 19.68 -3.33
N GLY A 368 51.08 20.66 -4.20
CA GLY A 368 52.35 21.06 -4.77
C GLY A 368 52.14 21.80 -6.07
N THR A 369 53.20 22.39 -6.56
CA THR A 369 53.22 23.08 -7.83
C THR A 369 54.05 22.27 -8.83
N THR A 370 53.64 22.23 -10.10
CA THR A 370 54.40 21.56 -11.18
C THR A 370 54.18 22.26 -12.52
N ILE A 371 55.03 21.98 -13.51
CA ILE A 371 54.87 22.54 -14.86
C ILE A 371 54.28 21.47 -15.77
N PHE A 372 53.30 21.88 -16.57
CA PHE A 372 52.67 21.07 -17.59
C PHE A 372 52.92 21.65 -18.97
N HIS A 373 53.43 20.82 -19.87
CA HIS A 373 53.58 21.15 -21.28
C HIS A 373 52.60 20.34 -22.13
N ILE A 374 51.95 20.99 -23.09
CA ILE A 374 51.13 20.33 -24.11
C ILE A 374 51.48 20.88 -25.48
N TRP A 375 51.59 20.00 -26.48
CA TRP A 375 51.86 20.38 -27.86
C TRP A 375 50.65 20.05 -28.71
N ASP A 376 50.09 21.04 -29.37
CA ASP A 376 49.02 20.89 -30.35
C ASP A 376 49.51 21.35 -31.74
N GLU A 377 48.62 21.54 -32.71
CA GLU A 377 49.00 22.02 -34.04
C GLU A 377 49.59 23.44 -34.03
N ARG A 378 49.26 24.26 -33.02
CA ARG A 378 49.69 25.66 -32.88
C ARG A 378 51.07 25.76 -32.23
N GLY A 379 51.43 24.82 -31.35
CA GLY A 379 52.78 24.69 -30.83
C GLY A 379 52.83 24.24 -29.37
N ARG A 380 53.91 24.58 -28.65
CA ARG A 380 54.11 24.18 -27.25
C ARG A 380 53.46 25.17 -26.30
N TRP A 381 52.46 24.69 -25.58
CA TRP A 381 51.86 25.37 -24.45
C TRP A 381 52.60 25.02 -23.15
N THR A 382 52.75 25.99 -22.24
CA THR A 382 53.36 25.79 -20.90
C THR A 382 52.48 26.41 -19.81
N PHE A 383 52.11 25.61 -18.81
CA PHE A 383 51.27 25.99 -17.68
C PHE A 383 51.94 25.68 -16.35
N ASN A 384 51.79 26.57 -15.39
CA ASN A 384 52.13 26.29 -13.99
C ASN A 384 50.89 25.71 -13.30
N LEU A 385 50.92 24.43 -12.97
CA LEU A 385 49.87 23.78 -12.21
C LEU A 385 50.11 23.99 -10.71
N LYS A 386 49.04 24.30 -9.97
CA LYS A 386 49.09 24.45 -8.52
C LYS A 386 47.94 23.69 -7.86
N GLY A 387 48.31 22.75 -7.01
CA GLY A 387 47.35 21.95 -6.23
C GLY A 387 46.90 22.72 -5.02
N VAL A 388 45.62 23.09 -4.96
CA VAL A 388 45.03 23.82 -3.84
C VAL A 388 44.13 22.90 -3.00
N ILE A 389 44.03 23.19 -1.70
CA ILE A 389 43.11 22.47 -0.81
C ILE A 389 41.70 22.92 -1.19
N PRO A 390 40.71 22.02 -1.29
CA PRO A 390 39.33 22.43 -1.49
C PRO A 390 38.95 23.43 -0.40
N THR A 391 38.63 24.65 -0.78
CA THR A 391 38.01 25.59 0.15
C THR A 391 36.65 25.02 0.49
N THR A 392 36.48 24.54 1.72
CA THR A 392 35.20 24.10 2.26
C THR A 392 34.24 25.30 2.39
N HIS A 393 33.81 25.87 1.27
CA HIS A 393 32.41 26.23 1.13
C HIS A 393 31.67 24.91 0.87
N ALA A 394 31.66 24.02 1.87
CA ALA A 394 30.57 23.08 1.98
C ALA A 394 29.31 23.94 1.94
N ALA A 395 28.52 23.82 0.88
CA ALA A 395 27.09 23.54 0.86
C ALA A 395 26.17 24.03 2.02
N VAL A 396 26.57 25.00 2.85
CA VAL A 396 25.72 25.62 3.88
C VAL A 396 24.69 26.55 3.22
N GLY A 397 24.94 26.97 1.96
CA GLY A 397 23.99 27.74 1.17
C GLY A 397 22.87 26.95 0.49
N GLN A 398 22.94 25.60 0.40
CA GLN A 398 21.94 24.80 -0.34
C GLN A 398 21.10 23.85 0.53
N GLN A 399 21.36 23.74 1.84
CA GLN A 399 20.45 23.06 2.79
C GLN A 399 19.58 24.02 3.63
N ALA A 400 19.55 25.31 3.29
CA ALA A 400 18.72 26.32 3.97
C ALA A 400 17.20 26.20 3.69
N GLY A 401 16.73 25.06 3.15
CA GLY A 401 15.33 24.84 2.78
C GLY A 401 14.58 23.80 3.63
N ASP A 402 15.26 22.96 4.40
CA ASP A 402 14.61 21.92 5.20
C ASP A 402 14.55 22.30 6.69
N ALA A 403 13.33 22.38 7.24
CA ALA A 403 13.13 22.62 8.66
C ALA A 403 13.85 21.57 9.53
N PHE A 404 14.56 22.03 10.58
CA PHE A 404 15.22 21.18 11.57
C PHE A 404 14.25 20.31 12.38
N GLU A 405 12.99 20.73 12.45
CA GLU A 405 11.89 19.98 13.02
C GLU A 405 10.72 19.96 12.05
N ARG A 406 10.08 18.80 11.90
CA ARG A 406 8.77 18.67 11.26
C ARG A 406 7.79 18.19 12.32
N HIS A 407 6.81 19.03 12.61
CA HIS A 407 5.74 18.73 13.56
C HIS A 407 4.67 17.82 12.96
N ALA A 408 3.90 17.18 13.83
CA ALA A 408 2.64 16.55 13.48
C ALA A 408 1.66 17.59 12.90
N THR A 409 0.78 17.13 12.02
CA THR A 409 -0.30 17.98 11.50
C THR A 409 -1.25 18.36 12.63
N PRO A 410 -1.82 19.58 12.63
CA PRO A 410 -2.87 19.91 13.56
C PRO A 410 -4.08 19.00 13.38
N PHE A 411 -4.80 18.75 14.47
CA PHE A 411 -6.04 18.00 14.42
C PHE A 411 -7.03 18.70 13.52
N ARG A 412 -7.72 17.94 12.68
CA ARG A 412 -8.81 18.41 11.83
C ARG A 412 -10.13 18.10 12.48
N VAL A 413 -11.03 19.08 12.49
CA VAL A 413 -12.43 18.87 12.83
C VAL A 413 -13.25 19.05 11.56
N SER A 414 -14.10 18.07 11.33
CA SER A 414 -15.03 18.06 10.20
C SER A 414 -16.44 18.06 10.77
N TYR A 415 -17.29 18.92 10.25
CA TYR A 415 -18.70 18.98 10.62
C TYR A 415 -19.55 19.01 9.35
N SER A 416 -20.64 18.26 9.37
CA SER A 416 -21.68 18.40 8.36
C SER A 416 -23.06 18.28 8.97
N ASN A 417 -24.01 18.96 8.35
CA ASN A 417 -25.42 18.70 8.56
C ASN A 417 -26.13 18.55 7.22
N ASN A 418 -27.19 17.77 7.24
CA ASN A 418 -28.07 17.60 6.11
C ASN A 418 -29.51 17.58 6.62
N TRP A 419 -30.28 18.54 6.16
CA TRP A 419 -31.71 18.67 6.35
C TRP A 419 -32.39 18.26 5.06
N GLY A 420 -33.30 17.30 5.13
CA GLY A 420 -34.10 16.85 4.01
C GLY A 420 -35.56 16.78 4.40
N SER A 421 -36.42 17.42 3.62
CA SER A 421 -37.87 17.39 3.82
C SER A 421 -38.56 16.90 2.56
N PHE A 422 -39.44 15.92 2.72
CA PHE A 422 -40.25 15.37 1.63
C PHE A 422 -41.72 15.73 1.85
N TYR A 423 -42.36 16.22 0.80
CA TYR A 423 -43.75 16.64 0.78
C TYR A 423 -44.51 15.89 -0.31
N LEU A 424 -45.79 15.59 -0.05
CA LEU A 424 -46.70 14.92 -0.96
C LEU A 424 -48.08 15.55 -0.82
N GLY A 425 -48.80 15.72 -1.92
CA GLY A 425 -50.18 16.18 -1.89
C GLY A 425 -50.84 16.15 -3.25
N ASP A 426 -52.12 16.49 -3.29
CA ASP A 426 -52.93 16.38 -4.51
C ASP A 426 -52.70 17.54 -5.48
N SER A 427 -52.16 18.68 -5.01
CA SER A 427 -51.81 19.84 -5.84
C SER A 427 -50.48 20.47 -5.41
N PRO A 428 -49.79 21.24 -6.28
CA PRO A 428 -48.57 21.97 -5.91
C PRO A 428 -48.77 22.98 -4.78
N ASP A 429 -49.99 23.49 -4.61
CA ASP A 429 -50.35 24.49 -3.59
C ASP A 429 -50.79 23.84 -2.27
N ASN A 430 -51.08 22.53 -2.26
CA ASN A 430 -51.53 21.78 -1.11
C ASN A 430 -50.62 20.55 -0.90
N LEU A 431 -49.43 20.79 -0.35
CA LEU A 431 -48.41 19.77 -0.10
C LEU A 431 -48.22 19.53 1.40
N ASP A 432 -48.45 18.30 1.84
CA ASP A 432 -48.24 17.89 3.22
C ASP A 432 -46.85 17.28 3.41
N ARG A 433 -46.15 17.70 4.48
CA ARG A 433 -44.83 17.14 4.81
C ARG A 433 -44.98 15.70 5.30
N GLN A 434 -44.46 14.76 4.53
CA GLN A 434 -44.49 13.32 4.85
C GLN A 434 -43.32 12.91 5.75
N ASN A 435 -42.15 13.53 5.55
CA ASN A 435 -40.95 13.21 6.33
C ASN A 435 -40.08 14.45 6.53
N LEU A 436 -39.45 14.51 7.70
CA LEU A 436 -38.40 15.44 8.05
C LEU A 436 -37.20 14.63 8.52
N SER A 437 -36.09 14.74 7.79
CA SER A 437 -34.80 14.18 8.17
C SER A 437 -33.83 15.31 8.49
N PHE A 438 -33.13 15.19 9.62
CA PHE A 438 -32.04 16.08 9.93
C PHE A 438 -30.92 15.29 10.59
N THR A 439 -29.84 15.12 9.83
CA THR A 439 -28.63 14.42 10.26
C THR A 439 -27.52 15.42 10.51
N GLN A 440 -26.79 15.23 11.59
CA GLN A 440 -25.54 15.93 11.86
C GLN A 440 -24.43 14.91 12.02
N TRP A 441 -23.25 15.26 11.55
CA TRP A 441 -22.07 14.45 11.71
C TRP A 441 -20.90 15.35 12.11
N VAL A 442 -20.16 14.90 13.13
CA VAL A 442 -18.93 15.55 13.59
C VAL A 442 -17.82 14.53 13.64
N GLY A 443 -16.66 14.88 13.11
CA GLY A 443 -15.46 14.06 13.11
C GLY A 443 -14.24 14.84 13.59
N ILE A 444 -13.33 14.16 14.27
CA ILE A 444 -12.02 14.68 14.65
C ILE A 444 -10.94 13.69 14.23
N TYR A 445 -9.87 14.22 13.62
CA TYR A 445 -8.82 13.43 12.98
C TYR A 445 -7.45 14.03 13.26
N GLY A 446 -6.44 13.22 13.53
CA GLY A 446 -5.09 13.75 13.67
C GLY A 446 -4.05 12.71 14.01
N ASP A 447 -2.79 13.05 13.72
CA ASP A 447 -1.65 12.28 14.17
C ASP A 447 -1.50 12.42 15.69
N THR A 448 -1.26 11.29 16.36
CA THR A 448 -0.82 11.21 17.76
C THR A 448 0.57 10.59 17.83
N PRO A 449 1.26 10.69 18.97
CA PRO A 449 2.53 10.02 19.18
C PRO A 449 2.45 8.49 19.06
N TYR A 450 1.24 7.93 19.16
CA TYR A 450 0.99 6.50 19.15
C TYR A 450 0.40 6.01 17.84
N GLY A 451 0.05 6.86 16.86
CA GLY A 451 -0.67 6.47 15.65
C GLY A 451 -1.70 7.52 15.20
N PHE A 452 -2.48 7.22 14.17
CA PHE A 452 -3.52 8.13 13.68
C PHE A 452 -4.82 7.96 14.45
N LEU A 453 -5.30 9.02 15.10
CA LEU A 453 -6.57 9.03 15.83
C LEU A 453 -7.70 9.51 14.92
N ASP A 454 -8.80 8.77 14.92
CA ASP A 454 -10.07 9.19 14.33
C ASP A 454 -11.22 8.99 15.30
N ALA A 455 -12.10 9.97 15.43
CA ALA A 455 -13.35 9.80 16.15
C ALA A 455 -14.47 10.51 15.42
N SER A 456 -15.67 9.94 15.44
CA SER A 456 -16.85 10.64 14.90
C SER A 456 -18.14 10.27 15.62
N ALA A 457 -19.12 11.17 15.51
CA ALA A 457 -20.47 10.97 16.01
C ALA A 457 -21.50 11.43 14.97
N ASN A 458 -22.58 10.66 14.88
CA ASN A 458 -23.75 10.92 14.04
C ASN A 458 -24.94 11.19 14.96
N PHE A 459 -25.65 12.28 14.69
CA PHE A 459 -26.87 12.64 15.38
C PHE A 459 -28.01 12.68 14.37
N PHE A 460 -29.15 12.10 14.74
CA PHE A 460 -30.37 12.14 13.94
C PHE A 460 -31.47 12.81 14.76
N ARG A 461 -32.17 13.76 14.15
CA ARG A 461 -33.36 14.38 14.75
C ARG A 461 -34.60 13.61 14.35
N PHE A 462 -35.27 13.05 15.35
CA PHE A 462 -36.61 12.49 15.28
C PHE A 462 -37.66 13.58 15.60
N ALA A 463 -38.94 13.22 15.56
CA ALA A 463 -40.05 14.15 15.80
C ALA A 463 -39.89 14.93 17.12
N ASP A 464 -39.52 14.23 18.20
CA ASP A 464 -39.51 14.79 19.56
C ASP A 464 -38.09 14.84 20.20
N SER A 465 -37.07 14.26 19.57
CA SER A 465 -35.73 14.12 20.16
C SER A 465 -34.61 14.19 19.12
N THR A 466 -33.39 14.50 19.56
CA THR A 466 -32.16 14.31 18.77
C THR A 466 -31.36 13.20 19.44
N GLU A 467 -31.12 12.10 18.74
CA GLU A 467 -30.40 10.95 19.28
C GLU A 467 -29.04 10.76 18.59
N ASN A 468 -28.06 10.27 19.35
CA ASN A 468 -26.79 9.81 18.79
C ASN A 468 -26.97 8.41 18.20
N THR A 469 -27.06 8.32 16.87
CA THR A 469 -27.33 7.07 16.15
C THR A 469 -26.06 6.28 15.85
N GLY A 470 -24.90 6.92 15.86
CA GLY A 470 -23.63 6.26 15.58
C GLY A 470 -22.43 7.00 16.14
N ARG A 471 -21.47 6.28 16.70
CA ARG A 471 -20.20 6.83 17.21
C ARG A 471 -19.06 5.86 17.01
N THR A 472 -17.90 6.35 16.66
CA THR A 472 -16.70 5.54 16.45
C THR A 472 -15.49 6.25 17.05
N LEU A 473 -14.54 5.47 17.56
CA LEU A 473 -13.23 5.93 18.00
C LEU A 473 -12.20 4.90 17.54
N GLY A 474 -11.18 5.33 16.81
CA GLY A 474 -10.13 4.50 16.28
C GLY A 474 -8.75 5.09 16.52
N LEU A 475 -7.78 4.20 16.74
CA LEU A 475 -6.36 4.48 16.63
C LEU A 475 -5.79 3.50 15.62
N SER A 476 -5.26 4.01 14.51
CA SER A 476 -4.79 3.21 13.37
C SER A 476 -3.27 3.34 13.19
N ASN A 477 -2.62 2.29 12.67
CA ASN A 477 -1.17 2.21 12.45
C ASN A 477 -0.38 2.60 13.70
N ALA A 478 -0.81 2.04 14.82
CA ALA A 478 -0.38 2.42 16.13
C ALA A 478 0.90 1.71 16.55
N ASN A 479 1.75 2.43 17.29
CA ASN A 479 3.00 1.92 17.86
C ASN A 479 3.02 2.22 19.36
N LEU A 480 3.10 1.17 20.18
CA LEU A 480 3.13 1.26 21.63
C LEU A 480 4.11 0.25 22.22
N GLY A 481 5.32 0.73 22.53
CA GLY A 481 6.39 -0.14 23.03
C GLY A 481 6.73 -1.23 22.00
N PRO A 482 6.68 -2.53 22.36
CA PRO A 482 6.98 -3.62 21.45
C PRO A 482 5.84 -3.94 20.46
N PHE A 483 4.65 -3.38 20.65
CA PHE A 483 3.53 -3.58 19.74
C PHE A 483 3.59 -2.52 18.65
N GLU A 484 4.00 -2.94 17.45
CA GLU A 484 4.03 -2.10 16.26
C GLU A 484 2.89 -2.49 15.30
N ASP A 485 2.49 -1.56 14.43
CA ASP A 485 1.51 -1.79 13.36
C ASP A 485 0.16 -2.40 13.82
N PHE A 486 -0.38 -1.96 14.96
CA PHE A 486 -1.73 -2.36 15.38
C PHE A 486 -2.79 -1.28 15.12
N SER A 487 -4.04 -1.68 15.04
CA SER A 487 -5.19 -0.78 14.97
C SER A 487 -6.25 -1.24 15.95
N ILE A 488 -6.83 -0.31 16.70
CA ILE A 488 -7.92 -0.59 17.63
C ILE A 488 -9.06 0.37 17.35
N ARG A 489 -10.29 -0.15 17.33
CA ARG A 489 -11.51 0.64 17.15
C ARG A 489 -12.57 0.23 18.16
N GLY A 490 -13.22 1.22 18.75
CA GLY A 490 -14.31 1.08 19.70
C GLY A 490 -15.62 1.64 19.18
N TRP A 491 -16.72 1.21 19.81
CA TRP A 491 -18.10 1.48 19.45
C TRP A 491 -18.44 0.99 18.04
N ASP A 492 -18.98 1.84 17.17
CA ASP A 492 -19.46 1.43 15.87
C ASP A 492 -18.25 1.20 14.94
N ALA A 493 -18.11 -0.05 14.51
CA ALA A 493 -17.08 -0.52 13.60
C ALA A 493 -17.73 -1.43 12.55
N SER A 494 -16.99 -1.73 11.48
CA SER A 494 -17.36 -2.77 10.55
C SER A 494 -16.15 -3.60 10.20
N LYS A 495 -16.37 -4.90 10.02
CA LYS A 495 -15.30 -5.82 9.61
C LYS A 495 -15.88 -6.95 8.78
N ARG A 496 -15.10 -7.38 7.80
CA ARG A 496 -15.31 -8.56 6.98
C ARG A 496 -14.14 -9.50 7.20
N PHE A 497 -14.43 -10.79 7.37
CA PHE A 497 -13.40 -11.82 7.39
C PHE A 497 -13.34 -12.51 6.03
N SER A 498 -14.44 -13.13 5.60
CA SER A 498 -14.55 -13.83 4.33
C SER A 498 -16.00 -13.85 3.83
N ASP A 499 -16.27 -14.36 2.62
CA ASP A 499 -17.62 -14.40 2.06
C ASP A 499 -18.53 -15.38 2.79
N LEU A 500 -17.99 -16.53 3.22
CA LEU A 500 -18.78 -17.60 3.81
C LEU A 500 -18.77 -17.61 5.35
N SER A 501 -17.84 -16.90 6.02
CA SER A 501 -17.84 -16.79 7.49
C SER A 501 -18.56 -15.53 7.99
N LEU A 502 -17.93 -14.37 7.84
CA LEU A 502 -18.43 -13.05 8.19
C LEU A 502 -18.31 -12.11 6.98
N PRO A 503 -19.35 -12.04 6.11
CA PRO A 503 -19.32 -11.33 4.81
C PRO A 503 -19.22 -9.80 4.90
N GLY A 504 -19.10 -9.24 6.11
CA GLY A 504 -19.06 -7.81 6.37
C GLY A 504 -20.24 -7.41 7.23
N ARG A 505 -19.99 -7.06 8.50
CA ARG A 505 -21.02 -6.59 9.42
C ARG A 505 -20.62 -5.33 10.15
N PHE A 506 -21.61 -4.46 10.36
CA PHE A 506 -21.50 -3.38 11.32
C PHE A 506 -21.85 -3.91 12.69
N PHE A 507 -21.08 -3.49 13.68
CA PHE A 507 -21.31 -3.87 15.06
C PHE A 507 -20.91 -2.73 15.98
N ARG A 508 -21.46 -2.75 17.20
CA ARG A 508 -21.06 -1.85 18.27
C ARG A 508 -20.27 -2.62 19.32
N GLY A 509 -18.97 -2.38 19.41
CA GLY A 509 -18.09 -3.09 20.33
C GLY A 509 -16.63 -2.71 20.18
N ALA A 510 -15.76 -3.71 20.12
CA ALA A 510 -14.32 -3.53 19.93
C ALA A 510 -13.84 -4.32 18.71
N LEU A 511 -12.91 -3.72 17.97
CA LEU A 511 -12.16 -4.30 16.87
C LEU A 511 -10.68 -4.08 17.16
N PHE A 512 -9.89 -5.13 17.00
CA PHE A 512 -8.44 -5.11 17.09
C PHE A 512 -7.85 -5.78 15.85
N ASP A 513 -6.85 -5.14 15.26
CA ASP A 513 -6.07 -5.63 14.13
C ASP A 513 -4.59 -5.43 14.47
N SER A 514 -3.73 -6.42 14.21
CA SER A 514 -2.30 -6.29 14.46
C SER A 514 -1.49 -7.18 13.53
N PHE A 515 -0.28 -6.71 13.20
CA PHE A 515 0.72 -7.50 12.51
C PHE A 515 1.77 -8.03 13.49
N ALA A 516 2.33 -9.20 13.17
CA ALA A 516 3.43 -9.82 13.89
C ALA A 516 4.42 -10.45 12.91
N LEU A 517 5.61 -10.80 13.42
CA LEU A 517 6.69 -11.48 12.66
C LEU A 517 7.04 -10.72 11.37
N ASP A 518 7.41 -9.44 11.47
CA ASP A 518 7.72 -8.58 10.31
C ASP A 518 6.61 -8.59 9.26
N ARG A 519 5.36 -8.47 9.74
CA ARG A 519 4.13 -8.47 8.92
C ARG A 519 3.90 -9.78 8.17
N LYS A 520 4.55 -10.88 8.56
CA LYS A 520 4.25 -12.23 8.06
C LYS A 520 3.03 -12.87 8.70
N VAL A 521 2.51 -12.31 9.80
CA VAL A 521 1.27 -12.76 10.41
C VAL A 521 0.37 -11.55 10.68
N GLN A 522 -0.91 -11.67 10.34
CA GLN A 522 -1.94 -10.70 10.72
C GLN A 522 -2.99 -11.38 11.60
N PHE A 523 -3.33 -10.73 12.71
CA PHE A 523 -4.41 -11.16 13.59
C PHE A 523 -5.48 -10.07 13.66
N SER A 524 -6.73 -10.48 13.51
CA SER A 524 -7.91 -9.64 13.73
C SER A 524 -8.81 -10.27 14.78
N TYR A 525 -9.33 -9.46 15.69
CA TYR A 525 -10.33 -9.86 16.66
C TYR A 525 -11.44 -8.82 16.75
N LEU A 526 -12.68 -9.28 16.82
CA LEU A 526 -13.83 -8.43 17.04
C LEU A 526 -14.77 -9.04 18.06
N LYS A 527 -15.45 -8.15 18.80
CA LYS A 527 -16.54 -8.50 19.69
C LYS A 527 -17.47 -7.32 19.83
N GLY A 528 -18.75 -7.54 19.58
CA GLY A 528 -19.73 -6.48 19.73
C GLY A 528 -21.15 -6.90 19.43
N GLN A 529 -22.05 -5.95 19.61
CA GLN A 529 -23.45 -6.11 19.29
C GLN A 529 -23.68 -5.94 17.78
N ASP A 530 -24.32 -6.91 17.14
CA ASP A 530 -24.69 -6.84 15.73
C ASP A 530 -25.59 -5.65 15.46
N ARG A 531 -25.29 -4.90 14.39
CA ARG A 531 -26.12 -3.82 13.89
C ARG A 531 -26.54 -4.15 12.46
N ALA A 532 -27.85 -4.19 12.23
CA ALA A 532 -28.38 -4.29 10.88
C ALA A 532 -28.02 -3.02 10.10
N VAL A 533 -27.43 -3.20 8.92
CA VAL A 533 -27.22 -2.14 7.95
C VAL A 533 -28.55 -1.87 7.26
N PHE A 534 -29.44 -1.16 7.93
CA PHE A 534 -30.45 -0.41 7.21
C PHE A 534 -30.28 1.03 7.60
N LEU A 535 -30.28 1.90 6.58
CA LEU A 535 -30.20 3.35 6.60
C LEU A 535 -30.52 3.94 7.98
N GLN A 536 -29.69 4.89 8.44
CA GLN A 536 -29.80 5.65 9.69
C GLN A 536 -31.11 6.48 9.82
N THR A 537 -32.24 5.99 9.32
CA THR A 537 -33.46 6.73 9.00
C THR A 537 -34.75 5.99 9.35
N SER A 538 -34.75 4.74 9.85
CA SER A 538 -36.00 4.10 10.29
C SER A 538 -36.41 4.61 11.68
N GLN A 539 -37.52 5.36 11.74
CA GLN A 539 -38.14 5.81 12.97
C GLN A 539 -38.44 4.62 13.90
N GLY A 540 -38.08 4.74 15.18
CA GLY A 540 -38.38 3.73 16.20
C GLY A 540 -37.43 2.52 16.29
N VAL A 541 -36.44 2.38 15.40
CA VAL A 541 -35.47 1.25 15.45
C VAL A 541 -34.16 1.67 16.12
N SER A 542 -34.28 2.36 17.26
CA SER A 542 -33.22 2.45 18.27
C SER A 542 -33.34 1.27 19.25
N GLU A 543 -34.09 0.22 18.90
CA GLU A 543 -34.06 -1.03 19.65
C GLU A 543 -32.70 -1.70 19.44
N VAL A 544 -31.92 -1.65 20.52
CA VAL A 544 -30.67 -2.36 20.77
C VAL A 544 -30.93 -3.85 20.55
N ARG A 545 -30.81 -4.32 19.30
CA ARG A 545 -31.05 -5.73 18.97
C ARG A 545 -30.16 -6.62 19.82
N LYS A 546 -30.71 -7.45 20.71
CA LYS A 546 -29.94 -8.35 21.58
C LYS A 546 -29.35 -9.53 20.78
N SER A 547 -28.46 -9.22 19.85
CA SER A 547 -27.70 -10.10 18.96
C SER A 547 -26.26 -9.60 18.99
N TYR A 548 -25.32 -10.52 19.21
CA TYR A 548 -23.91 -10.24 19.39
C TYR A 548 -23.11 -11.12 18.46
N ILE A 549 -21.97 -10.59 17.99
CA ILE A 549 -21.03 -11.27 17.12
C ILE A 549 -19.64 -11.14 17.74
N GLU A 550 -18.93 -12.26 17.77
CA GLU A 550 -17.53 -12.39 18.11
C GLU A 550 -16.82 -13.05 16.94
N GLY A 551 -15.57 -12.69 16.69
CA GLY A 551 -14.83 -13.33 15.62
C GLY A 551 -13.34 -13.10 15.72
N ALA A 552 -12.59 -14.09 15.27
CA ALA A 552 -11.15 -14.01 15.10
C ALA A 552 -10.76 -14.39 13.67
N ARG A 553 -9.72 -13.74 13.15
CA ARG A 553 -9.10 -14.07 11.89
C ARG A 553 -7.59 -14.09 12.05
N LEU A 554 -6.96 -15.12 11.51
CA LEU A 554 -5.51 -15.24 11.40
C LEU A 554 -5.15 -15.34 9.93
N VAL A 555 -4.24 -14.48 9.45
CA VAL A 555 -3.70 -14.55 8.09
C VAL A 555 -2.20 -14.79 8.17
N LEU A 556 -1.73 -15.80 7.47
CA LEU A 556 -0.31 -16.10 7.28
C LEU A 556 0.13 -15.53 5.93
N PHE A 557 1.29 -14.89 5.93
CA PHE A 557 1.92 -14.26 4.76
C PHE A 557 1.03 -13.21 4.07
N PRO A 558 0.44 -12.24 4.80
CA PRO A 558 -0.56 -11.32 4.26
C PRO A 558 -0.01 -10.38 3.17
N GLU A 559 1.31 -10.20 3.09
CA GLU A 559 1.98 -9.36 2.08
C GLU A 559 2.56 -10.18 0.91
N ASP A 560 2.56 -11.52 0.98
CA ASP A 560 3.12 -12.38 -0.05
C ASP A 560 2.04 -12.82 -1.07
N GLU A 561 2.49 -13.41 -2.17
CA GLU A 561 1.63 -13.91 -3.27
C GLU A 561 0.73 -15.07 -2.83
N LEU A 562 1.22 -15.93 -1.94
CA LEU A 562 0.49 -17.04 -1.34
C LEU A 562 0.07 -16.67 0.09
N GLN A 563 -1.22 -16.72 0.38
CA GLN A 563 -1.79 -16.38 1.68
C GLN A 563 -2.71 -17.48 2.18
N PHE A 564 -2.66 -17.74 3.49
CA PHE A 564 -3.59 -18.64 4.17
C PHE A 564 -4.35 -17.84 5.22
N ALA A 565 -5.68 -17.91 5.21
CA ALA A 565 -6.49 -17.30 6.26
C ALA A 565 -7.36 -18.33 6.96
N PHE A 566 -7.45 -18.19 8.28
CA PHE A 566 -8.33 -18.97 9.15
C PHE A 566 -9.30 -18.01 9.80
N ASN A 567 -10.59 -18.27 9.63
CA ASN A 567 -11.66 -17.43 10.12
C ASN A 567 -12.54 -18.21 11.08
N TYR A 568 -12.86 -17.58 12.20
CA TYR A 568 -13.86 -18.07 13.14
C TYR A 568 -14.80 -16.93 13.48
N ALA A 569 -16.10 -17.22 13.48
CA ALA A 569 -17.10 -16.31 13.97
C ALA A 569 -18.13 -17.04 14.81
N ARG A 570 -18.61 -16.37 15.85
CA ARG A 570 -19.66 -16.83 16.76
C ARG A 570 -20.72 -15.75 16.92
N GLY A 571 -21.97 -16.16 16.92
CA GLY A 571 -23.12 -15.30 17.11
C GLY A 571 -23.98 -15.80 18.26
N HIS A 572 -24.50 -14.89 19.08
CA HIS A 572 -25.37 -15.26 20.21
C HIS A 572 -26.34 -14.12 20.56
N GLY A 573 -27.41 -14.43 21.29
CA GLY A 573 -28.34 -13.43 21.82
C GLY A 573 -29.82 -13.74 21.53
N ALA A 574 -30.71 -13.20 22.35
CA ALA A 574 -32.14 -13.52 22.34
C ALA A 574 -32.88 -13.06 21.08
N GLU A 575 -32.37 -12.05 20.38
CA GLU A 575 -33.00 -11.46 19.19
C GLU A 575 -32.24 -11.81 17.89
N ARG A 576 -31.34 -12.81 17.97
CA ARG A 576 -30.67 -13.38 16.80
C ARG A 576 -31.69 -14.19 15.97
N PRO A 577 -31.73 -14.04 14.64
CA PRO A 577 -32.61 -14.85 13.79
C PRO A 577 -32.36 -16.35 13.99
N ARG A 578 -33.44 -17.11 14.23
CA ARG A 578 -33.37 -18.55 14.57
C ARG A 578 -32.81 -19.46 13.47
N PHE A 579 -32.71 -18.97 12.24
CA PHE A 579 -32.19 -19.75 11.12
C PHE A 579 -30.66 -19.69 11.01
N LEU A 580 -29.99 -18.80 11.76
CA LEU A 580 -28.54 -18.68 11.76
C LEU A 580 -27.95 -19.67 12.76
N ASN A 581 -26.87 -20.34 12.35
CA ASN A 581 -26.08 -21.16 13.25
C ASN A 581 -25.27 -20.31 14.23
N ASP A 582 -24.80 -20.92 15.33
CA ASP A 582 -24.12 -20.24 16.43
C ASP A 582 -22.65 -19.98 16.08
N LYS A 583 -22.03 -20.85 15.26
CA LYS A 583 -20.64 -20.76 14.85
C LYS A 583 -20.46 -20.94 13.35
N VAL A 584 -19.44 -20.30 12.79
CA VAL A 584 -18.96 -20.56 11.43
C VAL A 584 -17.44 -20.51 11.42
N PHE A 585 -16.84 -21.48 10.75
CA PHE A 585 -15.41 -21.58 10.49
C PHE A 585 -15.16 -21.48 9.00
N SER A 586 -14.09 -20.84 8.57
CA SER A 586 -13.63 -20.98 7.19
C SER A 586 -12.11 -20.92 7.06
N VAL A 587 -11.62 -21.60 6.03
CA VAL A 587 -10.22 -21.57 5.60
C VAL A 587 -10.18 -20.99 4.21
N GLU A 588 -9.30 -20.01 4.00
CA GLU A 588 -9.04 -19.41 2.70
C GLU A 588 -7.60 -19.70 2.25
N VAL A 589 -7.45 -19.97 0.96
CA VAL A 589 -6.15 -19.99 0.27
C VAL A 589 -6.22 -18.98 -0.86
N LYS A 590 -5.33 -18.00 -0.85
CA LYS A 590 -5.18 -17.03 -1.93
C LYS A 590 -3.81 -17.19 -2.55
N ASN A 591 -3.74 -17.18 -3.86
CA ASN A 591 -2.47 -17.31 -4.55
C ASN A 591 -2.43 -16.49 -5.83
N ARG A 592 -1.34 -15.77 -6.06
CA ARG A 592 -1.04 -15.01 -7.27
C ARG A 592 0.08 -15.69 -8.04
N PHE A 593 -0.20 -16.11 -9.26
CA PHE A 593 0.77 -16.69 -10.19
C PHE A 593 0.86 -15.82 -11.44
N GLY A 594 1.77 -14.84 -11.43
CA GLY A 594 1.90 -13.87 -12.53
C GLY A 594 0.58 -13.12 -12.76
N GLU A 595 -0.11 -13.45 -13.84
CA GLU A 595 -1.38 -12.83 -14.25
C GLU A 595 -2.64 -13.58 -13.76
N VAL A 596 -2.48 -14.68 -13.02
CA VAL A 596 -3.58 -15.47 -12.46
C VAL A 596 -3.66 -15.25 -10.94
N ASP A 597 -4.75 -14.67 -10.46
CA ASP A 597 -5.12 -14.62 -9.05
C ASP A 597 -6.15 -15.73 -8.76
N THR A 598 -5.93 -16.50 -7.70
CA THR A 598 -6.85 -17.56 -7.23
C THR A 598 -7.21 -17.35 -5.77
N HIS A 599 -8.45 -17.65 -5.42
CA HIS A 599 -8.97 -17.59 -4.06
C HIS A 599 -9.95 -18.74 -3.82
N LEU A 600 -9.55 -19.70 -3.00
CA LEU A 600 -10.39 -20.78 -2.50
C LEU A 600 -10.86 -20.43 -1.09
N GLU A 601 -12.14 -20.61 -0.81
CA GLU A 601 -12.70 -20.59 0.54
C GLU A 601 -13.51 -21.87 0.78
N VAL A 602 -13.26 -22.52 1.90
CA VAL A 602 -14.08 -23.64 2.40
C VAL A 602 -14.57 -23.27 3.80
N ALA A 603 -15.89 -23.31 3.99
CA ALA A 603 -16.54 -22.93 5.24
C ALA A 603 -17.44 -24.04 5.77
N TYR A 604 -17.60 -24.07 7.09
CA TYR A 604 -18.46 -24.97 7.83
C TYR A 604 -19.22 -24.20 8.91
N ASP A 605 -20.54 -24.35 8.92
CA ASP A 605 -21.45 -23.59 9.79
C ASP A 605 -22.08 -24.44 10.91
N GLU A 606 -21.37 -25.46 11.38
CA GLU A 606 -21.84 -26.51 12.32
C GLU A 606 -22.65 -27.64 11.70
N HIS A 607 -23.27 -27.44 10.53
CA HIS A 607 -24.12 -28.47 9.90
C HIS A 607 -23.80 -28.72 8.43
N ASN A 608 -23.49 -27.65 7.71
CA ASN A 608 -23.39 -27.59 6.26
C ASN A 608 -22.05 -27.01 5.82
N PHE A 609 -21.60 -27.44 4.65
CA PHE A 609 -20.40 -26.90 4.00
C PHE A 609 -20.77 -25.89 2.91
N GLY A 610 -19.95 -24.85 2.80
CA GLY A 610 -19.93 -23.94 1.66
C GLY A 610 -18.54 -23.86 1.07
N THR A 611 -18.44 -23.91 -0.25
CA THR A 611 -17.16 -23.78 -0.97
C THR A 611 -17.29 -22.73 -2.07
N LEU A 612 -16.30 -21.83 -2.15
CA LEU A 612 -16.13 -20.87 -3.23
C LEU A 612 -14.72 -20.99 -3.81
N LEU A 613 -14.61 -20.99 -5.13
CA LEU A 613 -13.34 -20.87 -5.84
C LEU A 613 -13.44 -19.77 -6.88
N LEU A 614 -12.68 -18.70 -6.67
CA LEU A 614 -12.53 -17.60 -7.59
C LEU A 614 -11.17 -17.68 -8.27
N THR A 615 -11.16 -17.65 -9.60
CA THR A 615 -9.95 -17.48 -10.42
C THR A 615 -10.13 -16.23 -11.28
N ASP A 616 -9.13 -15.35 -11.30
CA ASP A 616 -9.11 -14.12 -12.06
C ASP A 616 -7.81 -14.07 -12.87
N TYR A 617 -7.91 -14.17 -14.19
CA TYR A 617 -6.81 -14.04 -15.12
C TYR A 617 -6.88 -12.68 -15.80
N GLN A 618 -5.78 -11.92 -15.82
CA GLN A 618 -5.75 -10.61 -16.47
C GLN A 618 -4.47 -10.39 -17.28
N GLU A 619 -4.63 -10.31 -18.61
CA GLU A 619 -3.56 -10.04 -19.57
C GLU A 619 -3.91 -8.86 -20.48
N GLY A 620 -3.14 -7.77 -20.40
CA GLY A 620 -3.36 -6.58 -21.21
C GLY A 620 -4.80 -6.04 -21.09
N ASP A 621 -5.52 -6.01 -22.21
CA ASP A 621 -6.91 -5.54 -22.30
C ASP A 621 -7.96 -6.62 -21.97
N ALA A 622 -7.55 -7.87 -21.75
CA ALA A 622 -8.42 -9.01 -21.50
C ALA A 622 -8.40 -9.43 -20.03
N ARG A 623 -9.56 -9.78 -19.48
CA ARG A 623 -9.73 -10.32 -18.14
C ARG A 623 -10.77 -11.43 -18.15
N LEU A 624 -10.44 -12.59 -17.58
CA LEU A 624 -11.31 -13.73 -17.42
C LEU A 624 -11.46 -14.05 -15.93
N ARG A 625 -12.67 -14.00 -15.42
CA ARG A 625 -13.00 -14.41 -14.05
C ARG A 625 -13.89 -15.65 -14.06
N VAL A 626 -13.52 -16.66 -13.30
CA VAL A 626 -14.28 -17.89 -13.09
C VAL A 626 -14.59 -18.02 -11.60
N ASN A 627 -15.87 -18.02 -11.24
CA ASN A 627 -16.32 -18.20 -9.87
C ASN A 627 -17.11 -19.51 -9.77
N LEU A 628 -16.58 -20.51 -9.09
CA LEU A 628 -17.25 -21.77 -8.83
C LEU A 628 -17.80 -21.78 -7.40
N ARG A 629 -19.04 -22.24 -7.23
CA ARG A 629 -19.73 -22.31 -5.95
C ARG A 629 -20.35 -23.68 -5.71
N ASP A 630 -20.24 -24.16 -4.48
CA ASP A 630 -21.01 -25.30 -3.98
C ASP A 630 -21.43 -24.98 -2.54
N LEU A 631 -22.64 -24.45 -2.40
CA LEU A 631 -23.25 -24.13 -1.11
C LEU A 631 -24.30 -25.18 -0.79
N GLN A 632 -24.14 -25.88 0.33
CA GLN A 632 -25.13 -26.86 0.78
C GLN A 632 -26.44 -26.16 1.19
N ASP A 633 -27.54 -26.89 1.02
CA ASP A 633 -28.86 -26.42 1.42
C ASP A 633 -28.86 -26.12 2.93
N GLY A 634 -29.37 -24.94 3.30
CA GLY A 634 -29.39 -24.47 4.69
C GLY A 634 -28.04 -23.96 5.23
N PHE A 635 -27.00 -23.84 4.40
CA PHE A 635 -25.76 -23.19 4.81
C PHE A 635 -26.00 -21.70 5.16
N THR A 636 -25.42 -21.24 6.26
CA THR A 636 -25.50 -19.86 6.72
C THR A 636 -24.13 -19.30 7.08
N THR A 637 -23.94 -18.02 6.77
CA THR A 637 -22.84 -17.25 7.39
C THR A 637 -23.23 -16.89 8.82
N ILE A 638 -22.32 -16.32 9.60
CA ILE A 638 -22.65 -15.93 10.98
C ILE A 638 -23.68 -14.80 11.08
N SER A 639 -24.05 -14.16 9.97
CA SER A 639 -24.92 -12.98 10.02
C SER A 639 -26.06 -12.96 9.00
N SER A 640 -26.05 -13.86 8.03
CA SER A 640 -27.06 -13.94 6.96
C SER A 640 -26.97 -15.26 6.21
N ARG A 641 -28.01 -15.57 5.42
CA ARG A 641 -27.91 -16.54 4.33
C ARG A 641 -27.13 -15.91 3.17
N PRO A 642 -26.15 -16.60 2.57
CA PRO A 642 -25.55 -16.15 1.32
C PRO A 642 -26.62 -16.10 0.21
N ALA A 643 -26.45 -15.22 -0.77
CA ALA A 643 -27.41 -15.04 -1.86
C ALA A 643 -27.63 -16.32 -2.67
N ASP A 644 -26.56 -17.11 -2.84
CA ASP A 644 -26.53 -18.35 -3.62
C ASP A 644 -26.71 -19.59 -2.71
N SER A 645 -27.34 -19.44 -1.54
CA SER A 645 -27.60 -20.55 -0.61
C SER A 645 -28.29 -21.70 -1.31
N GLY A 646 -27.81 -22.92 -1.08
CA GLY A 646 -28.33 -24.11 -1.76
C GLY A 646 -27.96 -24.21 -3.24
N GLU A 647 -27.11 -23.34 -3.79
CA GLU A 647 -26.71 -23.44 -5.20
C GLU A 647 -25.41 -24.21 -5.41
N VAL A 648 -25.32 -24.88 -6.56
CA VAL A 648 -24.07 -25.42 -7.11
C VAL A 648 -23.93 -25.00 -8.55
N GLY A 649 -22.80 -24.40 -8.91
CA GLY A 649 -22.64 -23.81 -10.23
C GLY A 649 -21.32 -23.09 -10.45
N GLY A 650 -21.24 -22.42 -11.60
CA GLY A 650 -20.11 -21.62 -12.00
C GLY A 650 -20.52 -20.41 -12.80
N ASN A 651 -19.94 -19.26 -12.49
CA ASN A 651 -20.09 -18.02 -13.21
C ASN A 651 -18.76 -17.66 -13.92
N ILE A 652 -18.83 -17.41 -15.22
CA ILE A 652 -17.70 -17.07 -16.08
C ILE A 652 -17.92 -15.66 -16.63
N ILE A 653 -17.04 -14.72 -16.27
CA ILE A 653 -17.07 -13.34 -16.72
C ILE A 653 -15.84 -13.08 -17.59
N PHE A 654 -16.06 -12.64 -18.82
CA PHE A 654 -15.00 -12.24 -19.74
C PHE A 654 -15.14 -10.76 -20.10
N ASP A 655 -14.13 -9.97 -19.77
CA ASP A 655 -14.02 -8.56 -20.13
C ASP A 655 -12.87 -8.39 -21.13
N TYR A 656 -13.12 -7.66 -22.22
CA TYR A 656 -12.10 -7.29 -23.20
C TYR A 656 -12.29 -5.82 -23.60
N ARG A 657 -11.31 -4.97 -23.31
CA ARG A 657 -11.43 -3.50 -23.39
C ARG A 657 -10.30 -2.79 -24.15
N PRO A 658 -10.01 -3.15 -25.42
CA PRO A 658 -9.04 -2.40 -26.22
C PRO A 658 -9.55 -0.99 -26.55
N GLU A 659 -8.67 -0.06 -26.91
CA GLU A 659 -8.94 1.39 -27.01
C GLU A 659 -10.34 1.83 -27.52
N ASN A 660 -10.83 1.19 -28.57
CA ASN A 660 -12.09 1.54 -29.24
C ASN A 660 -13.20 0.48 -29.14
N ARG A 661 -13.01 -0.61 -28.40
CA ARG A 661 -14.01 -1.67 -28.24
C ARG A 661 -14.11 -2.10 -26.77
N GLN A 662 -15.29 -2.48 -26.35
CA GLN A 662 -15.53 -3.06 -25.04
C GLN A 662 -16.49 -4.23 -25.22
N LEU A 663 -16.06 -5.42 -24.81
CA LEU A 663 -16.87 -6.62 -24.74
C LEU A 663 -16.88 -7.09 -23.29
N THR A 664 -18.07 -7.28 -22.73
CA THR A 664 -18.26 -7.92 -21.43
C THR A 664 -19.27 -9.04 -21.59
N THR A 665 -18.88 -10.27 -21.28
CA THR A 665 -19.77 -11.45 -21.28
C THR A 665 -19.80 -12.04 -19.87
N ASN A 666 -20.98 -12.43 -19.40
CA ASN A 666 -21.21 -13.11 -18.13
C ASN A 666 -22.08 -14.34 -18.40
N LEU A 667 -21.58 -15.54 -18.10
CA LEU A 667 -22.29 -16.81 -18.23
C LEU A 667 -22.36 -17.47 -16.84
N ASP A 668 -23.56 -17.58 -16.29
CA ASP A 668 -23.82 -18.34 -15.07
C ASP A 668 -24.54 -19.65 -15.38
N LEU A 669 -23.99 -20.74 -14.87
CA LEU A 669 -24.49 -22.10 -15.02
C LEU A 669 -24.67 -22.70 -13.64
N TYR A 670 -25.91 -22.98 -13.23
CA TYR A 670 -26.17 -23.40 -11.85
C TYR A 670 -27.36 -24.34 -11.71
N ARG A 671 -27.46 -24.93 -10.53
CA ARG A 671 -28.62 -25.67 -10.03
C ARG A 671 -28.95 -25.20 -8.63
N ASP A 672 -30.23 -25.00 -8.37
CA ASP A 672 -30.73 -24.60 -7.06
C ASP A 672 -31.23 -25.84 -6.28
N ARG A 673 -30.79 -26.05 -5.04
CA ARG A 673 -31.21 -27.19 -4.20
C ARG A 673 -32.47 -26.89 -3.39
N GLU A 674 -32.78 -25.61 -3.15
CA GLU A 674 -33.92 -25.12 -2.36
C GLU A 674 -35.18 -24.96 -3.23
N GLN A 675 -35.07 -24.28 -4.39
CA GLN A 675 -36.19 -23.87 -5.25
C GLN A 675 -36.23 -24.62 -6.58
N LYS A 676 -36.14 -25.95 -6.52
CA LYS A 676 -36.16 -26.80 -7.71
C LYS A 676 -37.55 -27.16 -8.23
N ASN A 677 -37.68 -27.25 -9.54
CA ASN A 677 -38.79 -27.83 -10.26
C ASN A 677 -38.87 -29.34 -9.93
N PRO A 678 -39.95 -29.84 -9.31
CA PRO A 678 -40.10 -31.28 -9.05
C PRO A 678 -40.12 -32.14 -10.31
N ASP A 679 -40.57 -31.56 -11.42
CA ASP A 679 -40.71 -32.25 -12.71
C ASP A 679 -39.35 -32.43 -13.41
N ASP A 680 -38.37 -31.56 -13.08
CA ASP A 680 -37.06 -31.53 -13.72
C ASP A 680 -35.94 -31.04 -12.77
N PRO A 681 -35.67 -31.78 -11.67
CA PRO A 681 -34.83 -31.30 -10.58
C PRO A 681 -33.32 -31.27 -10.91
N ASP A 682 -32.91 -32.02 -11.94
CA ASP A 682 -31.51 -32.23 -12.32
C ASP A 682 -31.09 -31.39 -13.55
N ASN A 683 -31.98 -30.58 -14.11
CA ASN A 683 -31.62 -29.72 -15.23
C ASN A 683 -30.67 -28.58 -14.82
N ILE A 684 -30.08 -27.90 -15.80
CA ILE A 684 -29.15 -26.77 -15.55
C ILE A 684 -29.86 -25.47 -15.92
N ASN A 685 -29.75 -24.49 -15.03
CA ASN A 685 -30.15 -23.11 -15.29
C ASN A 685 -28.99 -22.37 -15.97
N ILE A 686 -29.31 -21.58 -16.99
CA ILE A 686 -28.35 -20.86 -17.82
C ILE A 686 -28.77 -19.39 -17.87
N ASP A 687 -27.89 -18.51 -17.41
CA ASP A 687 -28.03 -17.07 -17.55
C ASP A 687 -26.80 -16.50 -18.27
N LEU A 688 -27.00 -15.94 -19.46
CA LEU A 688 -25.96 -15.37 -20.32
C LEU A 688 -26.27 -13.90 -20.60
N GLY A 689 -25.33 -13.01 -20.33
CA GLY A 689 -25.38 -11.60 -20.69
C GLY A 689 -24.13 -11.18 -21.44
N THR A 690 -24.28 -10.48 -22.57
CA THR A 690 -23.17 -9.94 -23.36
C THR A 690 -23.44 -8.48 -23.69
N VAL A 691 -22.47 -7.61 -23.44
CA VAL A 691 -22.48 -6.20 -23.84
C VAL A 691 -21.29 -5.93 -24.74
N TYR A 692 -21.53 -5.40 -25.92
CA TYR A 692 -20.49 -5.01 -26.89
C TYR A 692 -20.65 -3.55 -27.28
N THR A 693 -19.64 -2.72 -27.04
CA THR A 693 -19.60 -1.33 -27.46
C THR A 693 -18.39 -1.08 -28.33
N GLN A 694 -18.56 -0.37 -29.45
CA GLN A 694 -17.48 -0.02 -30.37
C GLN A 694 -17.59 1.44 -30.81
N LYS A 695 -16.48 2.18 -30.70
CA LYS A 695 -16.31 3.47 -31.35
C LYS A 695 -15.93 3.23 -32.82
N LEU A 696 -16.76 3.69 -33.74
CA LEU A 696 -16.59 3.47 -35.19
C LEU A 696 -15.80 4.61 -35.87
N GLY A 697 -15.32 5.59 -35.10
CA GLY A 697 -14.63 6.78 -35.60
C GLY A 697 -15.59 7.89 -36.06
N ARG A 698 -15.05 9.09 -36.31
CA ARG A 698 -15.81 10.30 -36.69
C ARG A 698 -16.97 10.64 -35.75
N GLY A 699 -16.92 10.27 -34.47
CA GLY A 699 -17.99 10.50 -33.50
C GLY A 699 -19.15 9.50 -33.55
N TYR A 700 -19.04 8.38 -34.27
CA TYR A 700 -20.00 7.26 -34.18
C TYR A 700 -19.63 6.29 -33.05
N SER A 701 -20.64 5.81 -32.34
CA SER A 701 -20.52 4.72 -31.36
C SER A 701 -21.69 3.77 -31.49
N TRP A 702 -21.41 2.48 -31.51
CA TRP A 702 -22.39 1.40 -31.61
C TRP A 702 -22.33 0.56 -30.35
N SER A 703 -23.47 0.32 -29.71
CA SER A 703 -23.58 -0.47 -28.49
C SER A 703 -24.65 -1.54 -28.66
N ASN A 704 -24.36 -2.76 -28.24
CA ASN A 704 -25.25 -3.90 -28.29
C ASN A 704 -25.27 -4.56 -26.92
N SER A 705 -26.44 -5.02 -26.51
CA SER A 705 -26.58 -5.90 -25.36
C SER A 705 -27.46 -7.08 -25.72
N PHE A 706 -27.08 -8.27 -25.30
CA PHE A 706 -27.80 -9.52 -25.47
C PHE A 706 -27.92 -10.21 -24.12
N PHE A 707 -29.10 -10.70 -23.79
CA PHE A 707 -29.36 -11.46 -22.58
C PHE A 707 -30.20 -12.69 -22.92
N PHE A 708 -29.80 -13.85 -22.41
CA PHE A 708 -30.48 -15.12 -22.54
C PHE A 708 -30.59 -15.74 -21.15
N SER A 709 -31.79 -16.15 -20.75
CA SER A 709 -32.06 -16.83 -19.49
C SER A 709 -32.94 -18.03 -19.77
N HIS A 710 -32.48 -19.21 -19.39
CA HIS A 710 -33.24 -20.46 -19.49
C HIS A 710 -33.10 -21.21 -18.17
N THR A 711 -34.20 -21.32 -17.43
CA THR A 711 -34.19 -21.78 -16.03
C THR A 711 -35.15 -22.95 -15.79
N PRO A 712 -35.03 -24.05 -16.58
CA PRO A 712 -35.97 -25.17 -16.52
C PRO A 712 -36.01 -25.88 -15.16
N GLN A 713 -34.92 -25.75 -14.38
CA GLN A 713 -34.78 -26.39 -13.09
C GLN A 713 -35.39 -25.58 -11.95
N LEU A 714 -35.78 -24.31 -12.14
CA LEU A 714 -36.44 -23.52 -11.09
C LEU A 714 -37.94 -23.84 -11.01
N ILE A 715 -38.55 -23.64 -9.83
CA ILE A 715 -40.00 -23.88 -9.58
C ILE A 715 -40.91 -23.24 -10.64
N SER A 716 -40.53 -22.08 -11.17
CA SER A 716 -41.20 -21.39 -12.25
C SER A 716 -40.27 -21.29 -13.47
N PRO A 717 -40.21 -22.34 -14.32
CA PRO A 717 -39.38 -22.34 -15.51
C PRO A 717 -39.68 -21.14 -16.41
N ARG A 718 -38.62 -20.44 -16.82
CA ARG A 718 -38.71 -19.36 -17.80
C ARG A 718 -37.65 -19.48 -18.87
N LEU A 719 -38.02 -19.08 -20.08
CA LEU A 719 -37.12 -18.78 -21.18
C LEU A 719 -37.29 -17.31 -21.55
N SER A 720 -36.23 -16.52 -21.42
CA SER A 720 -36.21 -15.11 -21.76
C SER A 720 -35.04 -14.78 -22.66
N ILE A 721 -35.31 -14.10 -23.77
CA ILE A 721 -34.30 -13.58 -24.69
C ILE A 721 -34.51 -12.09 -24.82
N ARG A 722 -33.49 -11.28 -24.57
CA ARG A 722 -33.53 -9.83 -24.75
C ARG A 722 -32.34 -9.38 -25.56
N TRP A 723 -32.55 -8.47 -26.49
CA TRP A 723 -31.48 -7.81 -27.21
C TRP A 723 -31.78 -6.33 -27.37
N ASN A 724 -30.72 -5.54 -27.47
CA ASN A 724 -30.78 -4.12 -27.71
C ASN A 724 -29.58 -3.72 -28.55
N THR A 725 -29.77 -2.87 -29.54
CA THR A 725 -28.72 -2.33 -30.40
C THR A 725 -28.94 -0.84 -30.56
N SER A 726 -27.92 -0.04 -30.29
CA SER A 726 -27.99 1.41 -30.26
C SER A 726 -26.84 2.01 -31.06
N LEU A 727 -27.17 2.79 -32.08
CA LEU A 727 -26.21 3.55 -32.86
C LEU A 727 -26.33 5.02 -32.47
N SER A 728 -25.25 5.58 -31.93
CA SER A 728 -25.15 6.99 -31.58
C SER A 728 -24.15 7.72 -32.46
N LYS A 729 -24.39 9.02 -32.64
CA LYS A 729 -23.54 9.90 -33.42
C LYS A 729 -23.44 11.26 -32.76
N THR A 730 -22.21 11.72 -32.60
CA THR A 730 -21.89 13.10 -32.22
C THR A 730 -21.50 13.91 -33.45
N PHE A 731 -22.14 15.05 -33.63
CA PHE A 731 -21.88 16.04 -34.68
C PHE A 731 -21.38 17.33 -34.05
N ARG A 732 -20.35 17.93 -34.65
CA ARG A 732 -19.98 19.30 -34.31
C ARG A 732 -20.93 20.27 -35.03
N ILE A 733 -21.64 21.08 -34.27
CA ILE A 733 -22.56 22.11 -34.75
C ILE A 733 -21.90 23.50 -34.67
N ILE A 734 -22.58 24.54 -35.17
CA ILE A 734 -22.12 25.93 -35.13
C ILE A 734 -21.77 26.33 -33.67
N PHE A 735 -20.74 27.16 -33.49
CA PHE A 735 -20.17 27.57 -32.19
C PHE A 735 -19.30 26.52 -31.48
N ASP A 736 -18.74 25.54 -32.21
CA ASP A 736 -17.82 24.50 -31.70
C ASP A 736 -18.43 23.65 -30.57
N ARG A 737 -19.72 23.34 -30.71
CA ARG A 737 -20.48 22.53 -29.75
C ARG A 737 -20.83 21.17 -30.35
N ASP A 738 -20.98 20.18 -29.49
CA ASP A 738 -21.26 18.80 -29.92
C ASP A 738 -22.73 18.44 -29.67
N LEU A 739 -23.48 18.23 -30.75
CA LEU A 739 -24.82 17.63 -30.75
C LEU A 739 -24.68 16.12 -30.75
N SER A 740 -25.43 15.42 -29.91
CA SER A 740 -25.46 13.95 -29.91
C SER A 740 -26.86 13.44 -30.23
N THR A 741 -26.93 12.40 -31.05
CA THR A 741 -28.18 11.68 -31.38
C THR A 741 -27.96 10.19 -31.26
N TYR A 742 -29.02 9.43 -31.05
CA TYR A 742 -28.99 7.98 -31.09
C TYR A 742 -30.29 7.38 -31.65
N VAL A 743 -30.18 6.19 -32.21
CA VAL A 743 -31.29 5.31 -32.57
C VAL A 743 -31.07 3.97 -31.89
N THR A 744 -32.12 3.42 -31.31
CA THR A 744 -32.10 2.19 -30.53
C THR A 744 -33.17 1.24 -31.05
N LEU A 745 -32.81 -0.03 -31.27
CA LEU A 745 -33.74 -1.12 -31.57
C LEU A 745 -33.62 -2.16 -30.48
N SER A 746 -34.75 -2.61 -29.94
CA SER A 746 -34.78 -3.62 -28.88
C SER A 746 -35.82 -4.69 -29.17
N GLY A 747 -35.57 -5.88 -28.62
CA GLY A 747 -36.51 -6.99 -28.64
C GLY A 747 -36.42 -7.80 -27.36
N GLN A 748 -37.56 -8.32 -26.91
CA GLN A 748 -37.66 -9.23 -25.78
C GLN A 748 -38.70 -10.30 -26.06
N LEU A 749 -38.33 -11.56 -25.82
CA LEU A 749 -39.22 -12.71 -25.85
C LEU A 749 -39.24 -13.29 -24.44
N SER A 750 -40.43 -13.53 -23.90
CA SER A 750 -40.62 -14.17 -22.59
C SER A 750 -41.58 -15.35 -22.71
N ARG A 751 -41.14 -16.53 -22.29
CA ARG A 751 -41.92 -17.79 -22.28
C ARG A 751 -41.92 -18.41 -20.89
N PHE A 752 -43.05 -19.00 -20.51
CA PHE A 752 -43.29 -19.55 -19.17
C PHE A 752 -44.06 -20.86 -19.27
N ASP A 753 -43.41 -21.98 -18.92
CA ASP A 753 -44.03 -23.31 -19.07
C ASP A 753 -45.26 -23.48 -18.17
N LYS A 754 -45.22 -22.91 -16.96
CA LYS A 754 -46.28 -23.03 -15.94
C LYS A 754 -47.26 -21.84 -15.91
N SER A 755 -46.98 -20.76 -16.65
CA SER A 755 -47.87 -19.58 -16.73
C SER A 755 -47.95 -19.02 -18.16
N PRO A 756 -48.58 -19.72 -19.10
CA PRO A 756 -48.73 -19.25 -20.48
C PRO A 756 -49.40 -17.87 -20.60
N ALA A 757 -50.24 -17.51 -19.62
CA ALA A 757 -50.89 -16.20 -19.55
C ALA A 757 -49.92 -15.03 -19.27
N SER A 758 -48.66 -15.33 -18.95
CA SER A 758 -47.58 -14.37 -18.71
C SER A 758 -46.65 -14.20 -19.90
N GLU A 759 -46.89 -14.92 -21.00
CA GLU A 759 -46.01 -14.88 -22.18
C GLU A 759 -46.29 -13.67 -23.07
N TYR A 760 -45.21 -13.03 -23.51
CA TYR A 760 -45.29 -11.90 -24.41
C TYR A 760 -44.02 -11.77 -25.27
N ASP A 761 -44.18 -11.11 -26.41
CA ASP A 761 -43.09 -10.59 -27.22
C ASP A 761 -43.15 -9.06 -27.21
N ARG A 762 -42.01 -8.41 -27.08
CA ARG A 762 -41.87 -6.96 -27.15
C ARG A 762 -40.82 -6.59 -28.18
N TYR A 763 -41.11 -5.61 -29.02
CA TYR A 763 -40.14 -4.96 -29.90
C TYR A 763 -40.22 -3.46 -29.69
N GLY A 764 -39.09 -2.78 -29.70
CA GLY A 764 -39.04 -1.34 -29.45
C GLY A 764 -38.13 -0.62 -30.43
N VAL A 765 -38.53 0.57 -30.84
CA VAL A 765 -37.70 1.54 -31.56
C VAL A 765 -37.64 2.82 -30.75
N GLY A 766 -36.44 3.30 -30.51
CA GLY A 766 -36.19 4.55 -29.80
C GLY A 766 -35.28 5.47 -30.58
N ALA A 767 -35.46 6.77 -30.42
CA ALA A 767 -34.56 7.78 -30.94
C ALA A 767 -34.43 8.92 -29.94
N GLY A 768 -33.26 9.53 -29.85
CA GLY A 768 -33.07 10.66 -28.95
C GLY A 768 -32.01 11.62 -29.45
N ILE A 769 -32.13 12.87 -29.03
CA ILE A 769 -31.26 13.97 -29.39
C ILE A 769 -30.93 14.79 -28.15
N ARG A 770 -29.67 15.23 -28.05
CA ARG A 770 -29.19 16.15 -27.02
C ARG A 770 -28.40 17.27 -27.67
N ILE A 771 -28.85 18.49 -27.45
CA ILE A 771 -28.36 19.71 -28.09
C ILE A 771 -27.88 20.69 -27.01
N PRO A 772 -26.59 21.05 -26.97
CA PRO A 772 -26.12 22.19 -26.18
C PRO A 772 -26.58 23.51 -26.85
N LEU A 773 -27.61 24.15 -26.31
CA LEU A 773 -28.23 25.36 -26.87
C LEU A 773 -27.32 26.59 -26.73
N ILE A 774 -26.78 26.79 -25.52
CA ILE A 774 -25.74 27.78 -25.19
C ILE A 774 -24.74 27.15 -24.23
N ASP A 775 -23.64 27.85 -23.95
CA ASP A 775 -22.69 27.41 -22.92
C ASP A 775 -23.48 27.14 -21.63
N ARG A 776 -23.38 25.90 -21.14
CA ARG A 776 -24.02 25.43 -19.91
C ARG A 776 -25.54 25.22 -19.95
N LEU A 777 -26.21 25.43 -21.09
CA LEU A 777 -27.62 25.09 -21.30
C LEU A 777 -27.75 23.97 -22.32
N SER A 778 -28.38 22.86 -21.96
CA SER A 778 -28.63 21.76 -22.88
C SER A 778 -30.10 21.36 -22.91
N PHE A 779 -30.58 21.05 -24.10
CA PHE A 779 -31.88 20.47 -24.37
C PHE A 779 -31.73 19.00 -24.71
N PHE A 780 -32.69 18.16 -24.33
CA PHE A 780 -32.81 16.81 -24.82
C PHE A 780 -34.25 16.48 -25.17
N ALA A 781 -34.43 15.56 -26.12
CA ALA A 781 -35.70 14.96 -26.47
C ALA A 781 -35.46 13.50 -26.87
N ASN A 782 -36.22 12.58 -26.29
CA ASN A 782 -36.14 11.15 -26.52
C ASN A 782 -37.55 10.60 -26.73
N TYR A 783 -37.73 9.77 -27.75
CA TYR A 783 -38.97 9.08 -28.05
C TYR A 783 -38.71 7.58 -28.13
N GLU A 784 -39.59 6.77 -27.53
CA GLU A 784 -39.54 5.31 -27.62
C GLU A 784 -40.95 4.77 -27.90
N GLN A 785 -41.08 4.00 -28.97
CA GLN A 785 -42.28 3.25 -29.32
C GLN A 785 -42.01 1.78 -29.08
N SER A 786 -42.90 1.11 -28.34
CA SER A 786 -42.86 -0.35 -28.18
C SER A 786 -44.11 -1.00 -28.76
N TYR A 787 -43.96 -2.24 -29.21
CA TYR A 787 -44.99 -3.13 -29.73
C TYR A 787 -44.97 -4.38 -28.87
N VAL A 788 -46.04 -4.64 -28.13
CA VAL A 788 -46.14 -5.76 -27.19
C VAL A 788 -47.26 -6.70 -27.67
N GLU A 789 -46.92 -7.95 -27.96
CA GLU A 789 -47.89 -9.01 -28.28
C GLU A 789 -47.93 -10.03 -27.13
N VAL A 790 -49.03 -10.04 -26.40
CA VAL A 790 -49.34 -11.05 -25.38
C VAL A 790 -49.77 -12.32 -26.07
N LYS A 791 -49.29 -13.49 -25.62
CA LYS A 791 -49.62 -14.76 -26.26
C LYS A 791 -50.93 -15.37 -25.75
N GLN A 792 -51.30 -15.16 -24.47
CA GLN A 792 -52.56 -15.66 -23.93
C GLN A 792 -53.18 -14.75 -22.83
N PRO A 793 -54.39 -14.18 -23.04
CA PRO A 793 -55.09 -14.09 -24.32
C PRO A 793 -54.25 -13.30 -25.34
N ARG A 794 -54.52 -13.52 -26.64
CA ARG A 794 -53.79 -12.82 -27.69
C ARG A 794 -54.22 -11.35 -27.72
N GLU A 795 -53.36 -10.48 -27.21
CA GLU A 795 -53.61 -9.04 -27.06
C GLU A 795 -52.40 -8.27 -27.61
N ARG A 796 -52.64 -7.10 -28.22
CA ARG A 796 -51.59 -6.26 -28.78
C ARG A 796 -51.71 -4.86 -28.21
N ASN A 797 -50.58 -4.32 -27.75
CA ASN A 797 -50.50 -2.99 -27.19
C ASN A 797 -49.28 -2.26 -27.76
N GLU A 798 -49.41 -0.96 -27.97
CA GLU A 798 -48.39 -0.12 -28.60
C GLU A 798 -47.99 1.08 -27.72
N PRO A 799 -47.48 0.84 -26.49
CA PRO A 799 -47.12 1.90 -25.56
C PRO A 799 -45.97 2.74 -26.11
N ASN A 800 -46.07 4.05 -25.92
CA ASN A 800 -45.04 4.99 -26.34
C ASN A 800 -44.74 6.02 -25.27
N VAL A 801 -43.50 6.53 -25.29
CA VAL A 801 -43.06 7.54 -24.33
C VAL A 801 -42.22 8.60 -25.00
N MET A 802 -42.54 9.86 -24.73
CA MET A 802 -41.75 11.02 -25.10
C MET A 802 -41.19 11.66 -23.84
N SER A 803 -39.90 11.92 -23.79
CA SER A 803 -39.23 12.62 -22.70
C SER A 803 -38.40 13.77 -23.23
N MET A 804 -38.69 14.99 -22.79
CA MET A 804 -37.95 16.18 -23.18
C MET A 804 -37.55 17.01 -21.97
N GLY A 805 -36.51 17.82 -22.09
CA GLY A 805 -36.13 18.69 -21.00
C GLY A 805 -34.99 19.63 -21.31
N VAL A 806 -34.82 20.61 -20.44
CA VAL A 806 -33.76 21.61 -20.47
C VAL A 806 -33.00 21.54 -19.15
N SER A 807 -31.68 21.61 -19.22
CA SER A 807 -30.80 21.67 -18.06
C SER A 807 -29.79 22.79 -18.19
N TYR A 808 -29.58 23.53 -17.11
CA TYR A 808 -28.65 24.64 -16.98
C TYR A 808 -27.71 24.40 -15.80
N ALA A 809 -26.40 24.58 -15.97
CA ALA A 809 -25.44 24.41 -14.88
C ALA A 809 -24.28 25.42 -14.96
N ARG A 810 -24.22 26.38 -14.03
CA ARG A 810 -23.25 27.49 -14.08
C ARG A 810 -22.52 27.70 -12.77
N ASN A 811 -21.22 27.95 -12.88
CA ASN A 811 -20.42 28.56 -11.83
C ASN A 811 -20.50 30.09 -11.95
N PHE A 812 -21.00 30.73 -10.89
CA PHE A 812 -21.07 32.17 -10.70
C PHE A 812 -19.82 32.62 -9.93
N GLY A 813 -18.73 32.87 -10.66
CA GLY A 813 -17.41 33.12 -10.06
C GLY A 813 -16.76 31.84 -9.52
N LYS A 814 -15.85 31.98 -8.54
CA LYS A 814 -15.12 30.85 -7.92
C LYS A 814 -15.85 30.21 -6.73
N LYS A 815 -16.86 30.89 -6.19
CA LYS A 815 -17.48 30.58 -4.89
C LYS A 815 -18.92 30.11 -4.99
N LEU A 816 -19.65 30.42 -6.06
CA LEU A 816 -21.06 30.05 -6.19
C LEU A 816 -21.26 29.19 -7.43
N SER A 817 -22.06 28.14 -7.29
CA SER A 817 -22.49 27.28 -8.40
C SER A 817 -23.99 27.06 -8.31
N GLY A 818 -24.64 26.96 -9.46
CA GLY A 818 -26.06 26.72 -9.56
C GLY A 818 -26.40 25.77 -10.70
N ARG A 819 -27.45 24.98 -10.50
CA ARG A 819 -28.02 24.07 -11.49
C ARG A 819 -29.53 24.21 -11.48
N ALA A 820 -30.14 24.08 -12.65
CA ALA A 820 -31.57 24.04 -12.81
C ALA A 820 -31.92 23.07 -13.94
N SER A 821 -33.01 22.33 -13.82
CA SER A 821 -33.54 21.54 -14.92
C SER A 821 -35.04 21.40 -14.83
N VAL A 822 -35.67 21.35 -16.01
CA VAL A 822 -37.08 21.05 -16.16
C VAL A 822 -37.20 19.94 -17.21
N SER A 823 -37.96 18.91 -16.91
CA SER A 823 -38.21 17.81 -17.83
C SER A 823 -39.68 17.43 -17.81
N TYR A 824 -40.21 17.11 -18.98
CA TYR A 824 -41.54 16.58 -19.18
C TYR A 824 -41.44 15.18 -19.79
N ARG A 825 -42.27 14.26 -19.31
CA ARG A 825 -42.40 12.89 -19.80
C ARG A 825 -43.88 12.62 -20.03
N ASN A 826 -44.23 12.29 -21.27
CA ASN A 826 -45.56 11.90 -21.70
C ASN A 826 -45.58 10.39 -21.97
N GLU A 827 -46.51 9.64 -21.39
CA GLU A 827 -46.67 8.20 -21.59
C GLU A 827 -48.05 7.85 -22.16
N GLU A 828 -48.12 7.45 -23.43
CA GLU A 828 -49.39 7.14 -24.11
C GLU A 828 -49.55 5.64 -24.37
N ASN A 829 -50.80 5.19 -24.58
CA ASN A 829 -51.17 3.80 -24.93
C ASN A 829 -50.69 2.74 -23.91
N THR A 830 -50.82 3.04 -22.63
CA THR A 830 -50.23 2.26 -21.52
C THR A 830 -51.18 1.24 -20.88
N GLU A 831 -52.41 1.10 -21.36
CA GLU A 831 -53.49 0.32 -20.72
C GLU A 831 -53.32 -1.21 -20.82
N GLY A 832 -52.33 -1.68 -21.56
CA GLY A 832 -52.08 -3.10 -21.81
C GLY A 832 -51.66 -3.92 -20.58
N ARG A 833 -52.06 -5.19 -20.51
CA ARG A 833 -51.75 -6.09 -19.38
C ARG A 833 -50.24 -6.24 -19.04
N PHE A 834 -49.38 -6.10 -20.05
CA PHE A 834 -47.92 -6.12 -19.92
C PHE A 834 -47.28 -4.79 -20.33
N SER A 835 -48.01 -3.68 -20.18
CA SER A 835 -47.43 -2.36 -20.26
C SER A 835 -46.38 -2.19 -19.16
N PHE A 836 -45.20 -1.71 -19.55
CA PHE A 836 -44.06 -1.45 -18.67
C PHE A 836 -43.95 0.05 -18.34
N LEU A 837 -44.87 0.85 -18.86
CA LEU A 837 -45.02 2.26 -18.56
C LEU A 837 -46.00 2.42 -17.39
N ALA A 838 -45.84 3.49 -16.61
CA ALA A 838 -46.68 3.75 -15.46
C ALA A 838 -48.09 4.25 -15.87
N GLY A 839 -48.23 4.77 -17.10
CA GLY A 839 -49.47 5.37 -17.58
C GLY A 839 -49.73 6.72 -16.94
N SER A 840 -48.65 7.47 -16.76
CA SER A 840 -48.68 8.79 -16.13
C SER A 840 -47.74 9.75 -16.83
N ASP A 841 -48.24 10.95 -17.02
CA ASP A 841 -47.50 12.12 -17.44
C ASP A 841 -46.79 12.76 -16.26
N THR A 842 -45.54 13.18 -16.45
CA THR A 842 -44.77 13.79 -15.36
C THR A 842 -44.04 15.04 -15.81
N ILE A 843 -44.18 16.10 -15.03
CA ILE A 843 -43.34 17.31 -15.11
C ILE A 843 -42.47 17.32 -13.86
N ARG A 844 -41.15 17.38 -14.06
CA ARG A 844 -40.17 17.49 -12.98
C ARG A 844 -39.35 18.76 -13.16
N SER A 845 -39.29 19.55 -12.11
CA SER A 845 -38.44 20.73 -12.00
C SER A 845 -37.47 20.54 -10.84
N SER A 846 -36.21 20.93 -11.02
CA SER A 846 -35.22 20.91 -9.95
C SER A 846 -34.28 22.09 -10.02
N ILE A 847 -33.90 22.59 -8.86
CA ILE A 847 -32.94 23.68 -8.68
C ILE A 847 -31.92 23.26 -7.62
N GLY A 848 -30.67 23.64 -7.80
CA GLY A 848 -29.60 23.40 -6.84
C GLY A 848 -28.63 24.56 -6.81
N ILE A 849 -28.22 24.97 -5.63
CA ILE A 849 -27.29 26.07 -5.39
C ILE A 849 -26.24 25.59 -4.38
N SER A 850 -24.96 25.81 -4.68
CA SER A 850 -23.86 25.52 -3.75
C SER A 850 -22.93 26.72 -3.65
N TYR A 851 -22.70 27.17 -2.42
CA TYR A 851 -21.84 28.28 -2.05
C TYR A 851 -20.63 27.78 -1.25
N ARG A 852 -19.44 28.02 -1.79
CA ARG A 852 -18.13 27.67 -1.24
C ARG A 852 -17.30 28.93 -1.00
N PRO A 853 -17.46 29.62 0.15
CA PRO A 853 -16.73 30.85 0.44
C PRO A 853 -15.21 30.62 0.50
N VAL A 854 -14.80 29.43 0.94
CA VAL A 854 -13.45 28.87 0.95
C VAL A 854 -13.53 27.38 0.57
N PRO A 855 -12.44 26.73 0.10
CA PRO A 855 -12.48 25.33 -0.34
C PRO A 855 -12.98 24.33 0.70
N GLN A 856 -12.80 24.64 1.98
CA GLN A 856 -13.16 23.77 3.10
C GLN A 856 -14.56 24.02 3.67
N VAL A 857 -15.35 24.92 3.09
CA VAL A 857 -16.73 25.19 3.52
C VAL A 857 -17.65 25.14 2.32
N GLU A 858 -18.73 24.37 2.41
CA GLU A 858 -19.80 24.31 1.43
C GLU A 858 -21.14 24.46 2.13
N VAL A 859 -21.98 25.36 1.63
CA VAL A 859 -23.41 25.43 1.96
C VAL A 859 -24.18 25.13 0.68
N PHE A 860 -25.12 24.19 0.73
CA PHE A 860 -25.90 23.80 -0.44
C PHE A 860 -27.38 23.76 -0.14
N LEU A 861 -28.17 24.07 -1.16
CA LEU A 861 -29.63 23.99 -1.20
C LEU A 861 -30.02 23.30 -2.50
N ASP A 862 -30.76 22.21 -2.42
CA ASP A 862 -31.35 21.54 -3.56
C ASP A 862 -32.86 21.42 -3.35
N GLY A 863 -33.64 21.66 -4.40
CA GLY A 863 -35.08 21.52 -4.40
C GLY A 863 -35.52 20.80 -5.67
N SER A 864 -36.52 19.94 -5.55
CA SER A 864 -37.21 19.36 -6.69
C SER A 864 -38.70 19.28 -6.46
N LEU A 865 -39.46 19.49 -7.52
CA LEU A 865 -40.92 19.39 -7.56
C LEU A 865 -41.26 18.45 -8.72
N ARG A 866 -42.14 17.49 -8.48
CA ARG A 866 -42.69 16.63 -9.52
C ARG A 866 -44.20 16.66 -9.44
N ASN A 867 -44.82 16.94 -10.58
CA ASN A 867 -46.25 16.77 -10.80
C ASN A 867 -46.45 15.49 -11.63
N VAL A 868 -47.26 14.56 -11.12
CA VAL A 868 -47.65 13.32 -11.78
C VAL A 868 -49.12 13.39 -12.12
N LEU A 869 -49.40 13.43 -13.41
CA LEU A 869 -50.73 13.41 -14.01
C LEU A 869 -51.01 11.97 -14.42
N SER A 870 -52.02 11.32 -13.83
CA SER A 870 -52.30 9.91 -14.14
C SER A 870 -53.33 9.79 -15.26
N GLU A 871 -53.06 8.94 -16.24
CA GLU A 871 -54.00 8.56 -17.29
C GLU A 871 -54.63 7.18 -17.01
N ALA A 872 -53.92 6.33 -16.27
CA ALA A 872 -54.42 5.03 -15.85
C ALA A 872 -55.35 5.12 -14.62
N ALA A 873 -56.53 4.51 -14.70
CA ALA A 873 -57.54 4.48 -13.63
C ALA A 873 -57.03 3.87 -12.29
N THR A 874 -55.89 3.19 -12.31
CA THR A 874 -55.30 2.49 -11.16
C THR A 874 -54.34 3.33 -10.32
N GLN A 875 -53.94 4.52 -10.77
CA GLN A 875 -53.08 5.44 -10.00
C GLN A 875 -53.71 6.84 -9.92
N PRO A 876 -53.77 7.47 -8.74
CA PRO A 876 -54.19 8.87 -8.64
C PRO A 876 -53.07 9.81 -9.08
N ALA A 877 -53.44 10.97 -9.64
CA ALA A 877 -52.52 12.08 -9.83
C ALA A 877 -52.02 12.59 -8.47
N TYR A 878 -50.75 12.99 -8.38
CA TYR A 878 -50.16 13.52 -7.15
C TYR A 878 -49.00 14.46 -7.46
N ASN A 879 -48.64 15.26 -6.47
CA ASN A 879 -47.51 16.17 -6.49
C ASN A 879 -46.57 15.82 -5.34
N ASP A 880 -45.27 15.77 -5.63
CA ASP A 880 -44.25 15.63 -4.59
C ASP A 880 -43.20 16.74 -4.69
N ALA A 881 -42.66 17.10 -3.53
CA ALA A 881 -41.54 18.02 -3.44
C ALA A 881 -40.48 17.49 -2.47
N ASP A 882 -39.22 17.60 -2.85
CA ASP A 882 -38.05 17.26 -2.03
C ASP A 882 -37.20 18.52 -1.89
N VAL A 883 -36.90 18.90 -0.65
CA VAL A 883 -36.03 20.04 -0.35
C VAL A 883 -34.91 19.57 0.56
N ARG A 884 -33.67 19.89 0.18
CA ARG A 884 -32.45 19.54 0.90
C ARG A 884 -31.60 20.76 1.14
N LEU A 885 -31.14 20.92 2.37
CA LEU A 885 -30.25 21.99 2.79
C LEU A 885 -29.15 21.38 3.64
N GLY A 886 -27.92 21.83 3.45
CA GLY A 886 -26.85 21.39 4.34
C GLY A 886 -25.63 22.25 4.29
N MET A 887 -24.77 22.04 5.27
CA MET A 887 -23.44 22.60 5.33
C MET A 887 -22.42 21.50 5.56
N ARG A 888 -21.24 21.68 4.97
CA ARG A 888 -20.06 20.85 5.18
C ARG A 888 -18.90 21.78 5.45
N THR A 889 -18.14 21.47 6.48
CA THR A 889 -16.97 22.26 6.81
C THR A 889 -15.87 21.38 7.40
N ASP A 890 -14.65 21.65 6.97
CA ASP A 890 -13.42 21.04 7.45
C ASP A 890 -12.48 22.15 7.91
N TRP A 891 -11.97 22.09 9.13
CA TRP A 891 -10.97 23.05 9.60
C TRP A 891 -9.88 22.40 10.42
N GLU A 892 -8.68 22.95 10.31
CA GLU A 892 -7.56 22.58 11.16
C GLU A 892 -7.66 23.35 12.47
N THR A 893 -7.47 22.65 13.57
CA THR A 893 -7.43 23.22 14.92
C THR A 893 -6.03 23.79 15.20
N MET A 894 -5.89 24.49 16.32
CA MET A 894 -4.58 24.93 16.81
C MET A 894 -3.84 23.82 17.59
N PHE A 895 -4.49 22.68 17.81
CA PHE A 895 -3.96 21.59 18.62
C PHE A 895 -3.23 20.56 17.75
N ARG A 896 -1.99 20.26 18.12
CA ARG A 896 -1.16 19.20 17.53
C ARG A 896 -0.58 18.36 18.65
N TRP A 897 -0.40 17.06 18.41
CA TRP A 897 0.15 16.14 19.39
C TRP A 897 1.47 15.55 18.91
N ASP A 898 2.52 16.36 19.05
CA ASP A 898 3.89 15.95 18.71
C ASP A 898 4.42 14.89 19.67
N PRO A 899 5.12 13.85 19.16
CA PRO A 899 5.83 12.91 20.00
C PRO A 899 7.05 13.57 20.65
N THR A 900 7.48 13.02 21.79
CA THR A 900 8.64 13.47 22.56
C THR A 900 9.69 12.38 22.61
N ALA A 901 10.96 12.68 22.38
CA ALA A 901 12.07 11.74 22.57
C ALA A 901 13.24 12.38 23.31
N THR A 902 14.12 11.52 23.85
CA THR A 902 15.43 11.91 24.36
C THR A 902 16.48 11.59 23.30
N VAL A 903 17.39 12.53 23.04
CA VAL A 903 18.59 12.27 22.22
C VAL A 903 19.80 12.41 23.13
N ARG A 904 20.69 11.43 23.12
CA ARG A 904 21.93 11.44 23.90
C ARG A 904 23.08 10.86 23.08
N GLY A 905 24.29 11.06 23.56
CA GLY A 905 25.47 10.41 23.01
C GLY A 905 26.74 11.06 23.49
N THR A 906 27.83 10.73 22.82
CA THR A 906 29.16 11.22 23.16
C THR A 906 29.84 11.77 21.92
N VAL A 907 30.49 12.91 22.10
CA VAL A 907 31.40 13.49 21.13
C VAL A 907 32.82 13.17 21.59
N TYR A 908 33.64 12.53 20.75
CA TYR A 908 34.95 12.01 21.15
C TYR A 908 36.00 12.12 20.05
N LYS A 909 37.26 11.96 20.44
CA LYS A 909 38.42 11.91 19.53
C LYS A 909 38.59 10.49 19.01
N ASP A 910 38.31 10.28 17.74
CA ASP A 910 38.45 8.99 17.06
C ASP A 910 39.88 8.88 16.52
N PHE A 911 40.76 8.21 17.28
CA PHE A 911 42.17 8.12 16.96
C PHE A 911 42.44 7.04 15.91
N ASN A 912 41.65 5.97 15.91
CA ASN A 912 41.84 4.85 15.00
C ASN A 912 40.89 4.87 13.79
N ARG A 913 40.02 5.88 13.71
CA ARG A 913 39.13 6.20 12.59
C ARG A 913 38.04 5.15 12.37
N ASN A 914 37.56 4.50 13.42
CA ASN A 914 36.61 3.38 13.33
C ASN A 914 35.14 3.75 13.64
N GLU A 915 34.86 5.03 13.92
CA GLU A 915 33.52 5.55 14.27
C GLU A 915 32.88 4.92 15.52
N ILE A 916 33.69 4.31 16.40
CA ILE A 916 33.28 3.72 17.66
C ILE A 916 34.19 4.27 18.76
N GLN A 917 33.63 4.72 19.88
CA GLN A 917 34.45 5.22 20.98
C GLN A 917 35.20 4.07 21.67
N ASP A 918 36.51 3.98 21.44
CA ASP A 918 37.36 2.94 22.02
C ASP A 918 37.96 3.31 23.39
N PRO A 919 38.39 2.32 24.19
CA PRO A 919 39.15 2.58 25.42
C PRO A 919 40.44 3.37 25.13
N GLY A 920 40.50 4.61 25.59
CA GLY A 920 41.63 5.53 25.34
C GLY A 920 41.25 6.74 24.49
N GLU A 921 40.04 6.78 23.94
CA GLU A 921 39.50 7.89 23.15
C GLU A 921 38.69 8.87 24.02
N PRO A 922 39.27 10.03 24.39
CA PRO A 922 38.63 10.95 25.31
C PRO A 922 37.46 11.69 24.63
N GLY A 923 36.43 11.96 25.41
CA GLY A 923 35.34 12.84 24.99
C GLY A 923 35.79 14.31 24.84
N VAL A 924 35.10 15.05 23.98
CA VAL A 924 35.38 16.46 23.70
C VAL A 924 34.32 17.34 24.35
N GLU A 925 34.74 18.14 25.32
CA GLU A 925 33.89 19.10 26.04
C GLU A 925 33.64 20.38 25.21
N GLY A 926 32.50 21.06 25.45
CA GLY A 926 32.24 22.40 24.90
C GLY A 926 31.68 22.42 23.48
N ILE A 927 31.42 21.25 22.88
CA ILE A 927 30.87 21.13 21.53
C ILE A 927 29.35 21.31 21.59
N VAL A 928 28.81 22.13 20.70
CA VAL A 928 27.36 22.37 20.58
C VAL A 928 26.75 21.35 19.65
N VAL A 929 25.79 20.59 20.17
CA VAL A 929 24.95 19.63 19.44
C VAL A 929 23.57 20.24 19.25
N ARG A 930 23.11 20.33 18.01
CA ARG A 930 21.75 20.73 17.65
C ARG A 930 20.87 19.48 17.61
N ILE A 931 19.72 19.52 18.28
CA ILE A 931 18.70 18.48 18.33
C ILE A 931 17.38 19.15 17.94
N GLY A 932 17.02 19.07 16.65
CA GLY A 932 15.91 19.85 16.10
C GLY A 932 16.17 21.35 16.23
N ASN A 933 15.26 22.06 16.88
CA ASN A 933 15.37 23.50 17.14
C ASN A 933 16.10 23.80 18.46
N SER A 934 16.42 22.78 19.26
CA SER A 934 17.14 22.93 20.54
C SER A 934 18.64 22.70 20.36
N THR A 935 19.46 23.29 21.23
CA THR A 935 20.90 23.02 21.29
C THR A 935 21.32 22.59 22.70
N VAL A 936 22.31 21.71 22.77
CA VAL A 936 22.92 21.22 24.02
C VAL A 936 24.43 21.22 23.87
N THR A 937 25.16 21.46 24.96
CA THR A 937 26.63 21.46 24.96
C THR A 937 27.16 20.19 25.61
N THR A 938 28.23 19.61 25.06
CA THR A 938 28.89 18.43 25.63
C THR A 938 29.57 18.75 26.96
N GLY A 939 29.41 17.85 27.93
CA GLY A 939 30.08 17.96 29.23
C GLY A 939 31.55 17.49 29.23
N PRO A 940 32.21 17.43 30.40
CA PRO A 940 33.64 17.10 30.53
C PRO A 940 34.08 15.74 29.97
N ARG A 941 33.14 14.81 29.79
CA ARG A 941 33.38 13.49 29.17
C ARG A 941 32.89 13.40 27.72
N GLY A 942 32.61 14.54 27.09
CA GLY A 942 32.04 14.59 25.74
C GLY A 942 30.55 14.20 25.64
N THR A 943 29.91 13.84 26.75
CA THR A 943 28.52 13.39 26.76
C THR A 943 27.53 14.53 26.62
N TYR A 944 26.47 14.33 25.86
CA TYR A 944 25.35 15.26 25.76
C TYR A 944 24.00 14.54 25.92
N ARG A 945 22.97 15.29 26.33
CA ARG A 945 21.60 14.81 26.44
C ARG A 945 20.63 15.97 26.23
N GLY A 946 19.69 15.81 25.31
CA GLY A 946 18.62 16.76 25.06
C GLY A 946 17.29 16.05 24.82
N THR A 947 16.21 16.83 24.77
CA THR A 947 14.87 16.34 24.46
C THR A 947 14.34 17.06 23.24
N ALA A 948 13.55 16.37 22.43
CA ALA A 948 12.92 16.96 21.26
C ALA A 948 11.42 16.65 21.24
N ARG A 949 10.63 17.58 20.70
CA ARG A 949 9.17 17.46 20.56
C ARG A 949 8.74 17.81 19.14
N ALA A 950 8.80 16.83 18.24
CA ALA A 950 8.39 16.95 16.85
C ALA A 950 8.26 15.55 16.26
N LYS A 951 7.53 15.38 15.15
CA LYS A 951 7.38 14.09 14.43
C LYS A 951 8.69 13.64 13.79
N LYS A 952 9.49 14.59 13.27
CA LYS A 952 10.84 14.35 12.77
C LYS A 952 11.77 15.46 13.22
N ILE A 953 13.02 15.12 13.50
CA ILE A 953 14.07 16.08 13.86
C ILE A 953 15.34 15.81 13.06
N LYS A 954 16.13 16.86 12.84
CA LYS A 954 17.52 16.78 12.40
C LYS A 954 18.43 16.98 13.61
N THR A 955 19.42 16.13 13.79
CA THR A 955 20.46 16.30 14.81
C THR A 955 21.84 16.37 14.19
N GLY A 956 22.70 17.25 14.70
CA GLY A 956 24.04 17.46 14.14
C GLY A 956 24.87 18.38 15.00
N LEU A 957 26.16 18.48 14.68
CA LEU A 957 27.08 19.35 15.39
C LEU A 957 27.08 20.75 14.79
N ASP A 958 27.22 21.76 15.64
CA ASP A 958 27.48 23.13 15.18
C ASP A 958 28.96 23.29 14.88
N PHE A 959 29.30 23.46 13.59
CA PHE A 959 30.67 23.67 13.14
C PHE A 959 31.37 24.84 13.83
N GLY A 960 30.62 25.89 14.21
CA GLY A 960 31.19 27.05 14.89
C GLY A 960 31.72 26.74 16.29
N SER A 961 31.33 25.59 16.86
CA SER A 961 31.80 25.11 18.16
C SER A 961 33.01 24.17 18.09
N LEU A 962 33.46 23.79 16.89
CA LEU A 962 34.59 22.86 16.73
C LEU A 962 35.94 23.57 16.94
N PRO A 963 36.88 22.99 17.69
CA PRO A 963 38.24 23.51 17.79
C PRO A 963 38.97 23.48 16.43
N GLN A 964 39.90 24.41 16.23
CA GLN A 964 40.70 24.48 15.00
C GLN A 964 41.53 23.20 14.81
N GLY A 965 41.52 22.63 13.60
CA GLY A 965 42.26 21.39 13.26
C GLY A 965 41.48 20.09 13.41
N TYR A 966 40.22 20.17 13.85
CA TYR A 966 39.31 19.03 13.95
C TYR A 966 38.56 18.85 12.62
N SER A 967 38.53 17.62 12.13
CA SER A 967 37.74 17.24 10.94
C SER A 967 36.73 16.16 11.32
N LEU A 968 35.49 16.35 10.89
CA LEU A 968 34.41 15.37 11.06
C LEU A 968 34.57 14.23 10.05
N GLN A 969 34.41 12.99 10.51
CA GLN A 969 34.23 11.82 9.63
C GLN A 969 32.76 11.54 9.31
N SER A 970 31.86 11.83 10.27
CA SER A 970 30.44 11.47 10.21
C SER A 970 29.54 12.53 9.57
N TYR A 971 28.30 12.15 9.25
CA TYR A 971 27.28 13.01 8.65
C TYR A 971 27.07 14.31 9.44
N LEU A 972 27.06 15.43 8.72
CA LEU A 972 26.80 16.77 9.28
C LEU A 972 25.46 16.84 10.03
N MET A 973 24.44 16.15 9.55
CA MET A 973 23.10 16.08 10.13
C MET A 973 22.53 14.68 9.94
N LYS A 974 21.85 14.15 10.95
CA LYS A 974 21.10 12.89 10.93
C LYS A 974 19.61 13.16 11.12
N ASP A 975 18.79 12.68 10.19
CA ASP A 975 17.33 12.70 10.31
C ASP A 975 16.87 11.58 11.28
N ILE A 976 15.99 11.94 12.20
CA ILE A 976 15.36 11.01 13.14
C ILE A 976 13.84 11.13 13.02
N ALA A 977 13.17 10.01 12.76
CA ALA A 977 11.73 9.89 12.98
C ALA A 977 11.50 9.64 14.48
N VAL A 978 10.84 10.59 15.15
CA VAL A 978 10.70 10.58 16.61
C VAL A 978 9.55 9.66 17.01
N ARG A 979 9.85 8.70 17.87
CA ARG A 979 8.85 7.85 18.54
C ARG A 979 8.68 8.26 20.00
N GLN A 980 7.46 8.13 20.49
CA GLN A 980 7.08 8.60 21.83
C GLN A 980 7.90 7.91 22.93
N GLY A 981 8.62 8.71 23.72
CA GLY A 981 9.41 8.26 24.86
C GLY A 981 10.72 7.55 24.51
N GLU A 982 11.05 7.40 23.22
CA GLU A 982 12.28 6.71 22.82
C GLU A 982 13.53 7.53 23.15
N THR A 983 14.64 6.81 23.31
CA THR A 983 15.97 7.39 23.48
C THR A 983 16.85 7.03 22.30
N TYR A 984 17.25 8.03 21.52
CA TYR A 984 18.20 7.86 20.42
C TYR A 984 19.62 8.10 20.92
N VAL A 985 20.53 7.16 20.65
CA VAL A 985 21.96 7.29 20.93
C VAL A 985 22.69 7.64 19.65
N ILE A 986 23.38 8.77 19.64
CA ILE A 986 24.05 9.31 18.47
C ILE A 986 25.41 9.82 18.91
N ASP A 987 26.46 9.14 18.45
CA ASP A 987 27.82 9.49 18.80
C ASP A 987 28.50 10.19 17.63
N TYR A 988 29.44 11.08 17.93
CA TYR A 988 30.17 11.85 16.91
C TYR A 988 31.69 11.72 17.17
N GLY A 989 32.38 11.00 16.28
CA GLY A 989 33.84 10.90 16.26
C GLY A 989 34.50 12.01 15.42
N PHE A 990 35.60 12.57 15.93
CA PHE A 990 36.46 13.50 15.18
C PHE A 990 37.84 12.92 14.92
N VAL A 991 38.39 13.25 13.76
CA VAL A 991 39.80 13.04 13.45
C VAL A 991 40.53 14.36 13.59
N ILE A 992 41.59 14.34 14.39
CA ILE A 992 42.54 15.44 14.46
C ILE A 992 43.53 15.31 13.31
N ARG A 993 43.75 16.40 12.57
CA ARG A 993 44.82 16.48 11.58
C ARG A 993 45.88 17.46 12.07
N SER A 994 47.03 16.94 12.47
CA SER A 994 48.23 17.76 12.74
C SER A 994 49.25 17.53 11.62
N GLY A 995 50.17 18.47 11.41
CA GLY A 995 51.11 18.38 10.32
C GLY A 995 52.41 19.12 10.59
N VAL A 996 53.38 18.96 9.70
CA VAL A 996 54.62 19.72 9.72
C VAL A 996 54.82 20.33 8.35
N TYR A 997 55.15 21.61 8.29
CA TYR A 997 55.33 22.37 7.06
C TYR A 997 56.63 23.14 7.13
N GLY A 998 57.34 23.29 6.02
CA GLY A 998 58.51 24.15 5.98
C GLY A 998 59.01 24.45 4.59
N VAL A 999 59.97 25.37 4.51
CA VAL A 999 60.61 25.79 3.27
C VAL A 999 62.11 25.66 3.42
N PHE A 1000 62.78 25.05 2.45
CA PHE A 1000 64.23 25.12 2.30
C PHE A 1000 64.58 26.39 1.51
N PHE A 1001 65.43 27.24 2.06
CA PHE A 1001 65.77 28.53 1.45
C PHE A 1001 67.24 28.92 1.67
N GLU A 1002 67.77 29.74 0.78
CA GLU A 1002 69.09 30.36 0.91
C GLU A 1002 68.97 31.59 1.83
N ASP A 1003 69.55 31.49 3.02
CA ASP A 1003 69.56 32.53 4.04
C ASP A 1003 70.68 33.54 3.71
N VAL A 1004 70.36 34.46 2.79
CA VAL A 1004 71.31 35.42 2.21
C VAL A 1004 71.69 36.49 3.24
N ASN A 1005 70.72 36.91 4.06
CA ASN A 1005 70.90 37.96 5.05
C ASN A 1005 71.39 37.41 6.41
N GLY A 1006 71.40 36.08 6.60
CA GLY A 1006 71.91 35.40 7.79
C GLY A 1006 70.97 35.44 9.00
N ASN A 1007 69.70 35.78 8.80
CA ASN A 1007 68.71 35.95 9.87
C ASN A 1007 67.93 34.67 10.22
N LYS A 1008 68.10 33.60 9.44
CA LYS A 1008 67.45 32.28 9.61
C LYS A 1008 65.93 32.29 9.55
N GLN A 1009 65.32 33.36 9.06
CA GLN A 1009 63.88 33.46 8.83
C GLN A 1009 63.64 33.51 7.33
N TYR A 1010 62.67 32.74 6.86
CA TYR A 1010 62.34 32.74 5.45
C TYR A 1010 61.65 34.06 5.07
N GLU A 1011 62.27 34.82 4.17
CA GLU A 1011 61.68 36.01 3.55
C GLU A 1011 61.32 35.76 2.08
N ALA A 1012 60.27 36.40 1.58
CA ALA A 1012 59.73 36.12 0.24
C ALA A 1012 60.69 36.42 -0.93
N ASN A 1013 61.77 37.18 -0.67
CA ASN A 1013 62.83 37.53 -1.62
C ASN A 1013 64.03 36.58 -1.59
N GLU A 1014 64.04 35.58 -0.70
CA GLU A 1014 65.14 34.62 -0.59
C GLU A 1014 64.96 33.43 -1.54
N PRO A 1015 66.01 33.01 -2.27
CA PRO A 1015 65.95 31.86 -3.17
C PRO A 1015 65.56 30.58 -2.43
N THR A 1016 64.59 29.84 -2.95
CA THR A 1016 64.16 28.56 -2.37
C THR A 1016 64.88 27.38 -3.00
N ILE A 1017 65.06 26.31 -2.22
CA ILE A 1017 65.85 25.13 -2.62
C ILE A 1017 64.93 23.95 -2.85
N ALA A 1018 64.69 23.65 -4.13
CA ALA A 1018 63.87 22.53 -4.55
C ALA A 1018 64.57 21.17 -4.37
N ARG A 1019 63.77 20.10 -4.27
CA ARG A 1019 64.20 18.69 -4.22
C ARG A 1019 65.04 18.29 -3.01
N ALA A 1020 65.23 19.19 -2.04
CA ALA A 1020 65.77 18.86 -0.74
C ALA A 1020 64.86 17.84 -0.02
N LEU A 1021 65.44 16.85 0.64
CA LEU A 1021 64.66 15.85 1.38
C LEU A 1021 64.67 16.15 2.88
N MET A 1022 63.48 16.21 3.46
CA MET A 1022 63.26 16.20 4.90
C MET A 1022 62.81 14.80 5.33
N ARG A 1023 63.32 14.33 6.46
CA ARG A 1023 62.87 13.08 7.11
C ARG A 1023 62.21 13.37 8.44
N LEU A 1024 61.03 12.81 8.69
CA LEU A 1024 60.35 12.83 9.98
C LEU A 1024 60.54 11.46 10.65
N ASP A 1025 61.08 11.47 11.87
CA ASP A 1025 61.35 10.29 12.73
C ASP A 1025 62.13 9.16 12.05
N GLY A 1026 62.89 9.49 11.01
CA GLY A 1026 63.77 8.58 10.28
C GLY A 1026 63.09 7.74 9.19
N SER A 1027 61.77 7.52 9.27
CA SER A 1027 61.03 6.67 8.33
C SER A 1027 60.32 7.47 7.23
N GLU A 1028 59.63 8.56 7.57
CA GLU A 1028 58.85 9.34 6.60
C GLU A 1028 59.75 10.34 5.87
N VAL A 1029 59.59 10.48 4.56
CA VAL A 1029 60.38 11.38 3.71
C VAL A 1029 59.44 12.32 2.96
N ALA A 1030 59.70 13.63 3.06
CA ALA A 1030 59.05 14.65 2.25
C ALA A 1030 60.08 15.36 1.37
N ALA A 1031 59.83 15.42 0.06
CA ALA A 1031 60.65 16.18 -0.86
C ALA A 1031 60.14 17.61 -0.99
N ALA A 1032 61.06 18.57 -0.95
CA ALA A 1032 60.77 19.97 -1.23
C ALA A 1032 60.36 20.13 -2.70
N ASP A 1033 59.24 20.78 -2.95
CA ASP A 1033 58.76 21.09 -4.31
C ASP A 1033 59.61 22.18 -4.98
N PHE A 1034 59.20 22.69 -6.14
CA PHE A 1034 59.98 23.71 -6.85
C PHE A 1034 60.03 25.06 -6.13
N GLU A 1035 59.11 25.31 -5.19
CA GLU A 1035 59.09 26.48 -4.33
C GLU A 1035 59.87 26.23 -3.03
N GLY A 1036 60.59 25.09 -2.94
CA GLY A 1036 61.35 24.67 -1.77
C GLY A 1036 60.49 24.21 -0.60
N VAL A 1037 59.19 24.00 -0.80
CA VAL A 1037 58.23 23.67 0.25
C VAL A 1037 58.17 22.17 0.49
N TYR A 1038 58.23 21.74 1.74
CA TYR A 1038 57.97 20.36 2.14
C TYR A 1038 56.84 20.30 3.18
N GLN A 1039 56.08 19.21 3.20
CA GLN A 1039 54.97 19.03 4.14
C GLN A 1039 54.77 17.55 4.53
N PHE A 1040 54.53 17.32 5.82
CA PHE A 1040 54.03 16.06 6.39
C PHE A 1040 52.58 16.26 6.87
N TYR A 1041 51.72 15.29 6.56
CA TYR A 1041 50.31 15.27 6.95
C TYR A 1041 50.09 14.22 8.04
N ASP A 1042 49.04 14.39 8.84
CA ASP A 1042 48.61 13.44 9.88
C ASP A 1042 49.72 13.06 10.88
N VAL A 1043 50.61 14.02 11.19
CA VAL A 1043 51.69 13.83 12.16
C VAL A 1043 51.08 13.70 13.55
N ALA A 1044 51.48 12.67 14.29
CA ALA A 1044 51.01 12.46 15.65
C ALA A 1044 51.32 13.69 16.53
N PRO A 1045 50.50 14.04 17.54
CA PRO A 1045 50.89 15.05 18.51
C PRO A 1045 52.04 14.53 19.39
N GLY A 1046 53.07 15.34 19.61
CA GLY A 1046 54.21 14.94 20.43
C GLY A 1046 55.55 15.49 19.95
N ASP A 1047 56.61 14.92 20.50
CA ASP A 1047 57.98 15.28 20.14
C ASP A 1047 58.45 14.45 18.93
N HIS A 1048 58.81 15.13 17.85
CA HIS A 1048 59.30 14.53 16.62
C HIS A 1048 60.70 15.02 16.26
N ILE A 1049 61.44 14.23 15.50
CA ILE A 1049 62.77 14.59 15.01
C ILE A 1049 62.72 14.79 13.50
N LEU A 1050 62.91 16.04 13.07
CA LEU A 1050 63.16 16.39 11.68
C LEU A 1050 64.64 16.23 11.35
N THR A 1051 64.95 15.43 10.35
CA THR A 1051 66.31 15.18 9.85
C THR A 1051 66.45 15.68 8.43
N ILE A 1052 67.37 16.60 8.21
CA ILE A 1052 67.72 17.11 6.88
C ILE A 1052 68.66 16.11 6.20
N ASP A 1053 68.30 15.63 5.01
CA ASP A 1053 69.16 14.75 4.23
C ASP A 1053 70.20 15.56 3.42
N VAL A 1054 71.41 15.65 3.96
CA VAL A 1054 72.50 16.43 3.35
C VAL A 1054 72.91 15.91 1.98
N ASN A 1055 72.72 14.61 1.71
CA ASN A 1055 73.07 14.02 0.42
C ASN A 1055 72.07 14.40 -0.68
N ALA A 1056 70.88 14.88 -0.29
CA ALA A 1056 69.84 15.35 -1.18
C ALA A 1056 69.82 16.88 -1.34
N LEU A 1057 70.76 17.61 -0.73
CA LEU A 1057 70.96 19.03 -0.98
C LEU A 1057 71.89 19.24 -2.19
N PRO A 1058 71.71 20.29 -3.00
CA PRO A 1058 72.69 20.66 -4.01
C PRO A 1058 74.06 20.93 -3.37
N ARG A 1059 75.15 20.54 -4.05
CA ARG A 1059 76.51 20.51 -3.47
C ARG A 1059 77.00 21.88 -3.00
N GLU A 1060 76.45 22.94 -3.56
CA GLU A 1060 76.73 24.32 -3.18
C GLU A 1060 76.04 24.79 -1.89
N PHE A 1061 75.10 24.05 -1.31
CA PHE A 1061 74.36 24.47 -0.12
C PHE A 1061 74.67 23.62 1.11
N LEU A 1062 74.86 24.30 2.25
CA LEU A 1062 75.05 23.67 3.56
C LEU A 1062 74.02 24.21 4.56
N PRO A 1063 73.34 23.36 5.35
CA PRO A 1063 72.44 23.81 6.41
C PRO A 1063 73.14 24.67 7.46
N THR A 1064 72.53 25.79 7.84
CA THR A 1064 73.02 26.65 8.93
C THR A 1064 72.43 26.28 10.30
N ILE A 1065 71.58 25.24 10.31
CA ILE A 1065 70.95 24.65 11.49
C ILE A 1065 71.41 23.21 11.69
N ARG A 1066 71.07 22.62 12.84
CA ARG A 1066 71.41 21.22 13.13
C ARG A 1066 70.77 20.31 12.08
N LEU A 1067 71.45 19.21 11.74
CA LEU A 1067 70.90 18.22 10.81
C LEU A 1067 69.72 17.45 11.39
N LYS A 1068 69.64 17.31 12.72
CA LYS A 1068 68.52 16.73 13.45
C LYS A 1068 67.94 17.78 14.39
N ASN A 1069 66.66 18.09 14.25
CA ASN A 1069 65.95 19.10 15.03
C ASN A 1069 64.75 18.45 15.71
N LYS A 1070 64.68 18.61 17.02
CA LYS A 1070 63.51 18.18 17.80
C LYS A 1070 62.45 19.26 17.68
N ILE A 1071 61.26 18.89 17.25
CA ILE A 1071 60.07 19.74 17.18
C ILE A 1071 58.97 19.14 18.06
N THR A 1072 58.06 19.98 18.55
CA THR A 1072 56.88 19.51 19.30
C THR A 1072 55.63 19.90 18.51
N VAL A 1073 54.98 18.90 17.92
CA VAL A 1073 53.75 19.09 17.14
C VAL A 1073 52.57 19.10 18.12
N GLN A 1074 51.81 20.21 18.10
CA GLN A 1074 50.59 20.34 18.88
C GLN A 1074 49.40 19.74 18.12
N GLU A 1075 48.46 19.19 18.88
CA GLU A 1075 47.23 18.60 18.35
C GLU A 1075 46.45 19.61 17.46
N GLY A 1076 46.11 19.21 16.24
CA GLY A 1076 45.31 20.02 15.30
C GLY A 1076 46.04 21.23 14.70
N ARG A 1077 47.36 21.33 14.91
CA ARG A 1077 48.19 22.44 14.40
C ARG A 1077 49.26 21.93 13.44
N THR A 1078 49.56 22.76 12.44
CA THR A 1078 50.70 22.54 11.55
C THR A 1078 51.93 23.25 12.13
N TYR A 1079 52.94 22.49 12.52
CA TYR A 1079 54.21 23.03 13.00
C TYR A 1079 55.04 23.55 11.83
N MET A 1080 55.45 24.82 11.88
CA MET A 1080 56.26 25.43 10.81
C MET A 1080 57.75 25.30 11.13
N PHE A 1081 58.53 24.71 10.22
CA PHE A 1081 59.96 24.50 10.36
C PHE A 1081 60.70 24.82 9.05
N HIS A 1082 61.14 26.06 8.89
CA HIS A 1082 61.95 26.45 7.74
C HIS A 1082 63.41 26.00 7.91
N VAL A 1083 64.06 25.65 6.80
CA VAL A 1083 65.44 25.17 6.77
C VAL A 1083 66.31 26.20 6.05
N PRO A 1084 67.04 27.04 6.79
CA PRO A 1084 68.01 27.97 6.21
C PRO A 1084 69.27 27.22 5.76
N LEU A 1085 69.68 27.51 4.53
CA LEU A 1085 70.87 26.98 3.88
C LEU A 1085 71.79 28.14 3.50
N LYS A 1086 73.11 27.94 3.59
CA LYS A 1086 74.11 28.91 3.14
C LYS A 1086 74.88 28.34 1.97
N ARG A 1087 75.10 29.16 0.95
CA ARG A 1087 75.93 28.79 -0.19
C ARG A 1087 77.41 28.73 0.21
N SER A 1088 78.03 27.56 0.04
CA SER A 1088 79.47 27.34 0.20
C SER A 1088 80.19 27.90 -1.02
N VAL A 1089 80.80 29.08 -0.88
CA VAL A 1089 81.61 29.69 -1.94
C VAL A 1089 82.77 28.74 -2.31
N LYS A 1090 82.89 28.42 -3.60
CA LYS A 1090 84.16 28.08 -4.23
C LYS A 1090 84.36 28.99 -5.42
#